data_AF-A0A7C3G3P5-F1
#
_entry.id   AF-A0A7C3G3P5-F1
#
_cell.length_a   1.000
_cell.length_b   1.000
_cell.length_c   1.000
_cell.angle_alpha   90.00
_cell.angle_beta   90.00
_cell.angle_gamma   90.00
#
_symmetry.space_group_name_H-M   'P 1'
#
loop_
_entity.id
_entity.type
_entity.pdbx_description
1 polymer ?
#
loop_
_entity_poly.entity_id
_entity_poly.type
_entity_poly.pdbx_seq_one_letter_code
_entity_poly.pdbx_strand_id
1 'polypeptide(L)'
;TVYSQAKEYLKELYTQHRPVANVMGMELAQYILSRGYKKTIDVNPAEVKALTKLARRHPIAFVMTHKTYIDMFVLALVLARHGIPLPYTFAGINMDFMGFSQLARQNGVIFIRRSFKENEIYKATLRQFIASLVNDNAHFMWAIEGTRSRTGKLVWPKIGILKYIKEAEEQSTQEVKYVPVSIVYDLIPDVKDMTSQGRRNKKTPESLMWFVNYIKKMGDNFGKISLRFGAPVKVSDENSVEIITEGKEVKSYAGKLPRFALELVHKINQVTPVTTASLVCISLLSKFSQTKKAIENDVVHLMQLIEKRKPDALVDRGKPISESVQTALNLLLRAKLILQHGDALRAKYIIVSENYLQATYYANMSVHHLYHRAFIELAMLHAATQKPNERENAFWLEVMTLRKLFKFEFFYSQKSQFSDEVESNLEVLAPNWNNVITKTKKGVLSFLEKQNVIVAPVVLYSYIEAYRVVIYALQNSTPKRLFDEAKFIDDCLFVSEEMHWQGRIQRVESVSKPFLINGIRLAKNLGLIPTPDDDKKIPLQNFLKQLNDVAKRIKTLQGIALTKNEATSSSEIIPVEREIVPGSKTEAITRSVMEGESGAHIGAFFDLDRTLIKGFSAKEFFQTKVLSGRITGREIVAQFAGVMVYAMGNGNFAGLAAVGAQGVKGLKEKVFIEVGEDTYHKHLADEIYPESRALVAAHLAKGHTVAIISAATPYQVNPIARDLNIEHVMCTHMEVKDGTFTGKIIEPACWGDGKAHAAKELAKEHQLDLSKSYFYTDSAEDLPLLEIVGEPRPMNPDTKLSALAYQNDWTVYRLNDETRPGVTNFLRTGLALGSLIPSVINGVATGAFNMSWRDGINSMMATVGDLVIAMAGIEMAVKGEENLWSHRPAVFIFNHQSNVDLFLAAKLIRKDAVGIAKQELRYMPIIGQLMT
;
A
#
# COMPACT_ATOMS: atom_id res chain seq x y z
N THR A 1 -38.37 -22.15 27.10
CA THR A 1 -39.34 -21.39 26.28
C THR A 1 -38.61 -20.73 25.12
N VAL A 2 -39.31 -20.44 24.01
CA VAL A 2 -38.74 -19.72 22.85
C VAL A 2 -38.10 -18.39 23.29
N TYR A 3 -38.75 -17.67 24.21
CA TYR A 3 -38.24 -16.43 24.79
C TYR A 3 -36.87 -16.58 25.48
N SER A 4 -36.68 -17.63 26.29
CA SER A 4 -35.40 -17.87 26.97
C SER A 4 -34.26 -18.09 25.98
N GLN A 5 -34.51 -18.86 24.92
CA GLN A 5 -33.53 -19.12 23.86
C GLN A 5 -33.21 -17.85 23.06
N ALA A 6 -34.23 -17.07 22.70
CA ALA A 6 -34.04 -15.78 22.04
C ALA A 6 -33.22 -14.80 22.90
N LYS A 7 -33.46 -14.76 24.22
CA LYS A 7 -32.68 -13.93 25.16
C LYS A 7 -31.20 -14.35 25.21
N GLU A 8 -30.91 -15.65 25.20
CA GLU A 8 -29.54 -16.16 25.12
C GLU A 8 -28.86 -15.81 23.79
N TYR A 9 -29.55 -16.00 22.67
CA TYR A 9 -29.03 -15.65 21.35
C TYR A 9 -28.81 -14.14 21.20
N LEU A 10 -29.67 -13.31 21.78
CA LEU A 10 -29.47 -11.87 21.77
C LEU A 10 -28.23 -11.47 22.58
N LYS A 11 -27.98 -12.10 23.73
CA LYS A 11 -26.73 -11.90 24.49
C LYS A 11 -25.50 -12.34 23.69
N GLU A 12 -25.60 -13.45 22.95
CA GLU A 12 -24.52 -13.93 22.07
C GLU A 12 -24.23 -12.96 20.91
N LEU A 13 -25.26 -12.31 20.35
CA LEU A 13 -25.13 -11.35 19.25
C LEU A 13 -24.77 -9.94 19.69
N TYR A 14 -25.10 -9.58 20.94
CA TYR A 14 -24.95 -8.22 21.45
C TYR A 14 -23.53 -7.68 21.30
N THR A 15 -23.47 -6.45 20.78
CA THR A 15 -22.24 -5.70 20.48
C THR A 15 -22.59 -4.22 20.47
N GLN A 16 -21.61 -3.37 20.78
CA GLN A 16 -21.81 -1.91 20.84
C GLN A 16 -20.48 -1.20 20.59
N HIS A 17 -20.52 -0.04 19.93
CA HIS A 17 -19.34 0.81 19.85
C HIS A 17 -19.14 1.57 21.16
N ARG A 18 -18.00 1.35 21.84
CA ARG A 18 -17.57 2.16 22.98
C ARG A 18 -16.45 3.10 22.55
N PRO A 19 -16.54 4.42 22.82
CA PRO A 19 -15.54 5.39 22.36
C PRO A 19 -14.10 5.03 22.71
N VAL A 20 -13.83 4.65 23.97
CA VAL A 20 -12.48 4.25 24.43
C VAL A 20 -11.98 3.00 23.71
N ALA A 21 -12.84 2.00 23.56
CA ALA A 21 -12.48 0.76 22.88
C ALA A 21 -12.20 0.99 21.38
N ASN A 22 -12.98 1.87 20.73
CA ASN A 22 -12.78 2.27 19.34
C ASN A 22 -11.42 2.97 19.15
N VAL A 23 -11.07 3.93 20.02
CA VAL A 23 -9.76 4.62 19.95
C VAL A 23 -8.62 3.63 20.13
N MET A 24 -8.68 2.76 21.14
CA MET A 24 -7.68 1.71 21.34
C MET A 24 -7.59 0.76 20.13
N GLY A 25 -8.73 0.38 19.56
CA GLY A 25 -8.81 -0.44 18.36
C GLY A 25 -8.17 0.23 17.14
N MET A 26 -8.38 1.54 16.97
CA MET A 26 -7.78 2.34 15.90
C MET A 26 -6.27 2.47 16.05
N GLU A 27 -5.77 2.75 17.25
CA GLU A 27 -4.33 2.81 17.52
C GLU A 27 -3.66 1.45 17.28
N LEU A 28 -4.30 0.37 17.72
CA LEU A 28 -3.83 -0.99 17.45
C LEU A 28 -3.81 -1.30 15.95
N ALA A 29 -4.88 -0.95 15.23
CA ALA A 29 -4.96 -1.10 13.78
C ALA A 29 -3.85 -0.31 13.07
N GLN A 30 -3.63 0.94 13.46
CA GLN A 30 -2.59 1.80 12.92
C GLN A 30 -1.19 1.24 13.20
N TYR A 31 -0.94 0.77 14.43
CA TYR A 31 0.31 0.12 14.79
C TYR A 31 0.57 -1.10 13.90
N ILE A 32 -0.40 -2.02 13.81
CA ILE A 32 -0.31 -3.25 13.01
C ILE A 32 0.00 -2.92 11.54
N LEU A 33 -0.75 -1.99 10.93
CA LEU A 33 -0.55 -1.62 9.54
C LEU A 33 0.80 -0.93 9.31
N SER A 34 1.23 -0.05 10.21
CA SER A 34 2.50 0.68 10.09
C SER A 34 3.74 -0.19 10.18
N ARG A 35 3.64 -1.42 10.70
CA ARG A 35 4.76 -2.38 10.72
C ARG A 35 5.10 -2.89 9.32
N GLY A 36 4.08 -3.08 8.48
CA GLY A 36 4.23 -3.75 7.19
C GLY A 36 3.89 -2.92 5.98
N TYR A 37 3.22 -1.79 6.11
CA TYR A 37 2.79 -0.99 4.98
C TYR A 37 3.10 0.49 5.22
N LYS A 38 3.15 1.26 4.12
CA LYS A 38 3.25 2.73 4.22
C LYS A 38 2.09 3.28 5.07
N LYS A 39 2.38 4.29 5.89
CA LYS A 39 1.38 4.91 6.81
C LYS A 39 0.19 5.51 6.07
N THR A 40 0.43 5.98 4.83
CA THR A 40 -0.57 6.51 3.91
C THR A 40 -1.23 5.37 3.15
N ILE A 41 -2.55 5.26 3.28
CA ILE A 41 -3.37 4.33 2.49
C ILE A 41 -3.86 5.10 1.26
N ASP A 42 -3.66 4.54 0.07
CA ASP A 42 -4.11 5.13 -1.18
C ASP A 42 -5.63 5.02 -1.31
N VAL A 43 -6.30 6.17 -1.39
CA VAL A 43 -7.76 6.30 -1.48
C VAL A 43 -8.10 7.36 -2.52
N ASN A 44 -9.22 7.20 -3.21
CA ASN A 44 -9.74 8.25 -4.09
C ASN A 44 -10.54 9.29 -3.27
N PRO A 45 -10.09 10.55 -3.18
CA PRO A 45 -10.77 11.57 -2.37
C PRO A 45 -12.21 11.86 -2.82
N ALA A 46 -12.50 11.74 -4.12
CA ALA A 46 -13.84 11.96 -4.67
C ALA A 46 -14.83 10.88 -4.22
N GLU A 47 -14.39 9.62 -4.22
CA GLU A 47 -15.18 8.48 -3.73
C GLU A 47 -15.48 8.61 -2.24
N VAL A 48 -14.48 8.98 -1.43
CA VAL A 48 -14.65 9.21 0.03
C VAL A 48 -15.62 10.36 0.30
N LYS A 49 -15.54 11.45 -0.45
CA LYS A 49 -16.47 12.59 -0.34
C LYS A 49 -17.90 12.17 -0.66
N ALA A 50 -18.10 11.38 -1.72
CA ALA A 50 -19.41 10.85 -2.08
C ALA A 50 -19.96 9.90 -0.99
N LEU A 51 -19.10 9.03 -0.47
CA LEU A 51 -19.43 8.11 0.61
C LEU A 51 -19.83 8.85 1.90
N THR A 52 -19.10 9.90 2.28
CA THR A 52 -19.41 10.71 3.46
C THR A 52 -20.79 11.35 3.37
N LYS A 53 -21.19 11.84 2.18
CA LYS A 53 -22.54 12.38 1.95
C LYS A 53 -23.61 11.29 2.09
N LEU A 54 -23.32 10.09 1.61
CA LEU A 54 -24.23 8.95 1.67
C LEU A 54 -24.43 8.47 3.13
N ALA A 55 -23.35 8.35 3.89
CA ALA A 55 -23.34 7.84 5.27
C ALA A 55 -24.15 8.71 6.24
N ARG A 56 -24.28 10.01 5.94
CA ARG A 56 -25.10 10.94 6.73
C ARG A 56 -26.61 10.72 6.59
N ARG A 57 -27.05 10.03 5.54
CA ARG A 57 -28.49 9.91 5.18
C ARG A 57 -29.01 8.48 5.24
N HIS A 58 -28.13 7.50 5.13
CA HIS A 58 -28.52 6.10 5.02
C HIS A 58 -27.58 5.19 5.82
N PRO A 59 -28.10 4.08 6.38
CA PRO A 59 -27.28 2.93 6.72
C PRO A 59 -26.50 2.45 5.50
N ILE A 60 -25.23 2.06 5.69
CA ILE A 60 -24.36 1.60 4.60
C ILE A 60 -23.89 0.18 4.90
N ALA A 61 -24.08 -0.71 3.94
CA ALA A 61 -23.49 -2.03 3.91
C ALA A 61 -22.23 -2.01 3.02
N PHE A 62 -21.06 -1.95 3.64
CA PHE A 62 -19.76 -2.07 2.98
C PHE A 62 -19.48 -3.54 2.63
N VAL A 63 -19.60 -3.85 1.35
CA VAL A 63 -19.43 -5.20 0.81
C VAL A 63 -18.04 -5.32 0.22
N MET A 64 -17.15 -6.06 0.89
CA MET A 64 -15.74 -6.14 0.51
C MET A 64 -15.26 -7.55 0.10
N THR A 65 -14.08 -7.61 -0.52
CA THR A 65 -13.35 -8.87 -0.74
C THR A 65 -12.57 -9.27 0.51
N HIS A 66 -12.22 -10.56 0.63
CA HIS A 66 -11.32 -11.01 1.69
C HIS A 66 -9.97 -11.45 1.12
N LYS A 67 -8.95 -10.61 1.28
CA LYS A 67 -7.56 -10.90 0.90
C LYS A 67 -6.72 -11.25 2.12
N THR A 68 -6.89 -10.54 3.23
CA THR A 68 -6.09 -10.71 4.46
C THR A 68 -6.90 -10.40 5.71
N TYR A 69 -6.39 -10.78 6.89
CA TYR A 69 -7.06 -10.54 8.17
C TYR A 69 -7.13 -9.06 8.55
N ILE A 70 -6.26 -8.24 7.97
CA ILE A 70 -6.21 -6.79 8.24
C ILE A 70 -7.19 -5.98 7.38
N ASP A 71 -7.93 -6.60 6.45
CA ASP A 71 -8.85 -5.90 5.55
C ASP A 71 -9.87 -5.04 6.31
N MET A 72 -10.44 -5.60 7.39
CA MET A 72 -11.41 -4.90 8.24
C MET A 72 -10.77 -3.70 8.95
N PHE A 73 -9.50 -3.83 9.38
CA PHE A 73 -8.76 -2.75 10.02
C PHE A 73 -8.44 -1.63 9.03
N VAL A 74 -8.07 -1.96 7.79
CA VAL A 74 -7.83 -0.98 6.73
C VAL A 74 -9.08 -0.16 6.48
N LEU A 75 -10.22 -0.82 6.27
CA LEU A 75 -11.48 -0.14 6.02
C LEU A 75 -11.89 0.72 7.23
N ALA A 76 -11.87 0.16 8.44
CA ALA A 76 -12.20 0.89 9.67
C ALA A 76 -11.35 2.16 9.84
N LEU A 77 -10.03 2.05 9.63
CA LEU A 77 -9.10 3.16 9.77
C LEU A 77 -9.35 4.25 8.73
N VAL A 78 -9.61 3.90 7.47
CA VAL A 78 -9.93 4.89 6.43
C VAL A 78 -11.25 5.60 6.75
N LEU A 79 -12.31 4.86 7.09
CA LEU A 79 -13.60 5.46 7.43
C LEU A 79 -13.48 6.45 8.59
N ALA A 80 -12.80 6.05 9.67
CA ALA A 80 -12.62 6.89 10.84
C ALA A 80 -11.78 8.15 10.55
N ARG A 81 -10.70 8.04 9.76
CA ARG A 81 -9.86 9.18 9.33
C ARG A 81 -10.63 10.22 8.52
N HIS A 82 -11.70 9.81 7.85
CA HIS A 82 -12.57 10.68 7.06
C HIS A 82 -13.89 11.06 7.76
N GLY A 83 -14.00 10.80 9.07
CA GLY A 83 -15.17 11.19 9.87
C GLY A 83 -16.44 10.40 9.55
N ILE A 84 -16.31 9.21 8.96
CA ILE A 84 -17.43 8.29 8.73
C ILE A 84 -17.52 7.35 9.96
N PRO A 85 -18.72 7.17 10.56
CA PRO A 85 -18.89 6.29 11.71
C PRO A 85 -18.39 4.87 11.44
N LEU A 86 -17.81 4.24 12.47
CA LEU A 86 -17.33 2.86 12.37
C LEU A 86 -18.52 1.91 12.14
N PRO A 87 -18.43 0.98 11.16
CA PRO A 87 -19.47 0.01 10.92
C PRO A 87 -19.34 -1.22 11.83
N TYR A 88 -20.47 -1.86 12.09
CA TYR A 88 -20.52 -3.16 12.73
C TYR A 88 -19.94 -4.24 11.81
N THR A 89 -19.03 -5.05 12.33
CA THR A 89 -18.29 -6.03 11.53
C THR A 89 -18.81 -7.44 11.79
N PHE A 90 -19.23 -8.16 10.76
CA PHE A 90 -19.66 -9.55 10.91
C PHE A 90 -18.46 -10.51 10.92
N ALA A 91 -18.34 -11.32 11.97
CA ALA A 91 -17.24 -12.26 12.19
C ALA A 91 -17.76 -13.65 12.60
N GLY A 92 -17.01 -14.71 12.29
CA GLY A 92 -17.33 -16.06 12.77
C GLY A 92 -17.00 -16.21 14.26
N ILE A 93 -17.87 -16.88 15.02
CA ILE A 93 -17.70 -17.11 16.48
C ILE A 93 -16.41 -17.87 16.85
N ASN A 94 -15.78 -18.55 15.90
CA ASN A 94 -14.48 -19.19 16.12
C ASN A 94 -13.30 -18.21 16.33
N MET A 95 -13.53 -16.91 16.18
CA MET A 95 -12.58 -15.85 16.52
C MET A 95 -12.90 -15.19 17.88
N ASP A 96 -13.88 -15.72 18.62
CA ASP A 96 -14.23 -15.31 19.97
C ASP A 96 -13.24 -15.97 20.96
N PHE A 97 -12.10 -15.31 21.20
CA PHE A 97 -11.10 -15.73 22.19
C PHE A 97 -11.23 -14.88 23.46
N MET A 98 -11.00 -15.49 24.63
CA MET A 98 -11.07 -14.82 25.94
C MET A 98 -10.15 -13.58 25.98
N GLY A 99 -10.68 -12.43 26.39
CA GLY A 99 -9.98 -11.14 26.45
C GLY A 99 -10.06 -10.31 25.15
N PHE A 100 -9.87 -10.93 23.97
CA PHE A 100 -10.03 -10.25 22.68
C PHE A 100 -11.50 -10.00 22.33
N SER A 101 -12.39 -10.93 22.66
CA SER A 101 -13.79 -10.86 22.26
C SER A 101 -14.58 -9.74 22.90
N GLN A 102 -14.29 -9.40 24.16
CA GLN A 102 -14.92 -8.26 24.82
C GLN A 102 -14.51 -6.94 24.16
N LEU A 103 -13.21 -6.77 23.85
CA LEU A 103 -12.73 -5.59 23.13
C LEU A 103 -13.33 -5.53 21.72
N ALA A 104 -13.39 -6.65 21.01
CA ALA A 104 -13.99 -6.75 19.68
C ALA A 104 -15.49 -6.39 19.69
N ARG A 105 -16.26 -6.91 20.64
CA ARG A 105 -17.68 -6.55 20.84
C ARG A 105 -17.86 -5.08 21.22
N GLN A 106 -16.90 -4.49 21.91
CA GLN A 106 -16.89 -3.05 22.21
C GLN A 106 -16.43 -2.18 21.02
N ASN A 107 -15.90 -2.82 19.97
CA ASN A 107 -15.55 -2.21 18.68
C ASN A 107 -16.60 -2.52 17.59
N GLY A 108 -17.78 -3.03 17.96
CA GLY A 108 -18.87 -3.31 17.01
C GLY A 108 -18.75 -4.63 16.24
N VAL A 109 -17.90 -5.57 16.66
CA VAL A 109 -17.84 -6.90 16.04
C VAL A 109 -19.06 -7.74 16.46
N ILE A 110 -19.82 -8.23 15.48
CA ILE A 110 -20.95 -9.15 15.63
C ILE A 110 -20.45 -10.57 15.35
N PHE A 111 -20.39 -11.41 16.38
CA PHE A 111 -20.02 -12.82 16.23
C PHE A 111 -21.23 -13.67 15.81
N ILE A 112 -21.12 -14.37 14.69
CA ILE A 112 -22.16 -15.24 14.13
C ILE A 112 -21.68 -16.70 14.12
N ARG A 113 -22.60 -17.62 14.43
CA ARG A 113 -22.39 -19.07 14.30
C ARG A 113 -22.10 -19.49 12.85
N ARG A 114 -21.21 -20.48 12.65
CA ARG A 114 -20.86 -20.98 11.30
C ARG A 114 -22.02 -21.69 10.58
N SER A 115 -22.91 -22.33 11.34
CA SER A 115 -24.11 -22.99 10.81
C SER A 115 -25.25 -22.89 11.82
N PHE A 116 -26.41 -22.48 11.34
CA PHE A 116 -27.65 -22.36 12.13
C PHE A 116 -28.86 -22.55 11.21
N LYS A 117 -28.71 -23.38 10.16
CA LYS A 117 -29.74 -23.59 9.12
C LYS A 117 -31.05 -24.14 9.68
N GLU A 118 -31.01 -24.98 10.71
CA GLU A 118 -32.21 -25.57 11.31
C GLU A 118 -32.71 -24.83 12.56
N ASN A 119 -32.03 -23.74 12.97
CA ASN A 119 -32.37 -23.01 14.20
C ASN A 119 -33.18 -21.74 13.88
N GLU A 120 -34.49 -21.89 13.74
CA GLU A 120 -35.40 -20.79 13.40
C GLU A 120 -35.41 -19.66 14.43
N ILE A 121 -35.25 -19.98 15.72
CA ILE A 121 -35.25 -18.98 16.80
C ILE A 121 -34.02 -18.09 16.69
N TYR A 122 -32.84 -18.67 16.40
CA TYR A 122 -31.62 -17.90 16.16
C TYR A 122 -31.75 -17.02 14.91
N LYS A 123 -32.32 -17.53 13.81
CA LYS A 123 -32.54 -16.73 12.60
C LYS A 123 -33.45 -15.53 12.86
N ALA A 124 -34.56 -15.73 13.57
CA ALA A 124 -35.48 -14.68 13.95
C ALA A 124 -34.82 -13.64 14.84
N THR A 125 -34.04 -14.09 15.84
CA THR A 125 -33.30 -13.20 16.75
C THR A 125 -32.25 -12.37 16.00
N LEU A 126 -31.48 -13.00 15.10
CA LEU A 126 -30.49 -12.32 14.26
C LEU A 126 -31.12 -11.27 13.36
N ARG A 127 -32.25 -11.60 12.70
CA ARG A 127 -32.98 -10.65 11.84
C ARG A 127 -33.45 -9.44 12.62
N GLN A 128 -34.07 -9.65 13.79
CA GLN A 128 -34.55 -8.56 14.64
C GLN A 128 -33.41 -7.71 15.20
N PHE A 129 -32.28 -8.33 15.58
CA PHE A 129 -31.09 -7.62 16.03
C PHE A 129 -30.53 -6.70 14.92
N ILE A 130 -30.41 -7.21 13.69
CA ILE A 130 -29.95 -6.40 12.55
C ILE A 130 -30.97 -5.29 12.23
N ALA A 131 -32.28 -5.56 12.28
CA ALA A 131 -33.31 -4.55 12.04
C ALA A 131 -33.22 -3.38 13.04
N SER A 132 -32.94 -3.67 14.33
CA SER A 132 -32.67 -2.64 15.32
C SER A 132 -31.48 -1.75 14.92
N LEU A 133 -30.36 -2.37 14.49
CA LEU A 133 -29.19 -1.62 14.05
C LEU A 133 -29.45 -0.79 12.79
N VAL A 134 -30.21 -1.31 11.84
CA VAL A 134 -30.62 -0.56 10.63
C VAL A 134 -31.45 0.67 11.01
N ASN A 135 -32.39 0.53 11.96
CA ASN A 135 -33.19 1.65 12.46
C ASN A 135 -32.32 2.72 13.16
N ASP A 136 -31.23 2.32 13.82
CA ASP A 136 -30.26 3.21 14.45
C ASP A 136 -29.29 3.87 13.45
N ASN A 137 -29.54 3.75 12.14
CA ASN A 137 -28.64 4.21 11.07
C ASN A 137 -27.23 3.61 11.12
N ALA A 138 -27.08 2.42 11.70
CA ALA A 138 -25.79 1.75 11.81
C ALA A 138 -25.25 1.33 10.43
N HIS A 139 -23.94 1.41 10.28
CA HIS A 139 -23.25 0.88 9.10
C HIS A 139 -22.78 -0.56 9.36
N PHE A 140 -22.58 -1.34 8.30
CA PHE A 140 -22.17 -2.74 8.37
C PHE A 140 -20.98 -2.99 7.44
N MET A 141 -20.05 -3.85 7.83
CA MET A 141 -18.99 -4.34 6.95
C MET A 141 -18.82 -5.86 7.06
N TRP A 142 -18.62 -6.52 5.93
CA TRP A 142 -18.22 -7.93 5.88
C TRP A 142 -17.60 -8.30 4.54
N ALA A 143 -16.84 -9.40 4.54
CA ALA A 143 -16.37 -9.97 3.30
C ALA A 143 -17.42 -10.92 2.69
N ILE A 144 -17.89 -10.61 1.48
CA ILE A 144 -18.99 -11.34 0.83
C ILE A 144 -18.65 -12.81 0.51
N GLU A 145 -17.36 -13.12 0.38
CA GLU A 145 -16.84 -14.46 0.09
C GLU A 145 -16.92 -15.42 1.29
N GLY A 146 -16.93 -14.87 2.51
CA GLY A 146 -16.86 -15.62 3.77
C GLY A 146 -15.51 -16.28 4.09
N THR A 147 -14.57 -16.35 3.13
CA THR A 147 -13.21 -16.89 3.32
C THR A 147 -12.20 -16.13 2.47
N ARG A 148 -10.93 -16.11 2.89
CA ARG A 148 -9.83 -15.49 2.12
C ARG A 148 -9.61 -16.20 0.78
N SER A 149 -9.44 -15.42 -0.30
CA SER A 149 -9.11 -15.94 -1.62
C SER A 149 -7.70 -16.54 -1.65
N ARG A 150 -7.57 -17.79 -2.14
CA ARG A 150 -6.28 -18.49 -2.28
C ARG A 150 -5.62 -18.30 -3.65
N THR A 151 -6.32 -17.69 -4.60
CA THR A 151 -5.86 -17.54 -5.99
C THR A 151 -5.63 -16.08 -6.37
N GLY A 152 -5.90 -15.12 -5.48
CA GLY A 152 -5.85 -13.69 -5.75
C GLY A 152 -7.14 -13.14 -6.36
N LYS A 153 -8.00 -13.99 -6.92
CA LYS A 153 -9.31 -13.64 -7.51
C LYS A 153 -10.42 -13.49 -6.46
N LEU A 154 -11.56 -12.93 -6.87
CA LEU A 154 -12.78 -13.00 -6.05
C LEU A 154 -13.33 -14.42 -6.01
N VAL A 155 -13.82 -14.83 -4.84
CA VAL A 155 -14.51 -16.10 -4.62
C VAL A 155 -16.02 -15.90 -4.75
N TRP A 156 -16.76 -16.97 -5.05
CA TRP A 156 -18.22 -16.93 -5.14
C TRP A 156 -18.86 -16.42 -3.83
N PRO A 157 -19.83 -15.49 -3.92
CA PRO A 157 -20.41 -14.85 -2.74
C PRO A 157 -21.24 -15.83 -1.90
N LYS A 158 -21.18 -15.68 -0.58
CA LYS A 158 -22.06 -16.36 0.38
C LYS A 158 -23.21 -15.40 0.74
N ILE A 159 -24.43 -15.81 0.38
CA ILE A 159 -25.63 -14.95 0.43
C ILE A 159 -26.17 -14.72 1.85
N GLY A 160 -25.71 -15.47 2.85
CA GLY A 160 -26.31 -15.50 4.20
C GLY A 160 -26.44 -14.13 4.88
N ILE A 161 -25.35 -13.39 5.05
CA ILE A 161 -25.37 -12.07 5.72
C ILE A 161 -26.16 -11.06 4.89
N LEU A 162 -25.94 -11.04 3.58
CA LEU A 162 -26.63 -10.16 2.64
C LEU A 162 -28.16 -10.32 2.75
N LYS A 163 -28.62 -11.58 2.85
CA LYS A 163 -30.02 -11.93 3.06
C LYS A 163 -30.58 -11.31 4.35
N TYR A 164 -29.89 -11.49 5.48
CA TYR A 164 -30.41 -11.00 6.76
C TYR A 164 -30.46 -9.47 6.83
N ILE A 165 -29.50 -8.78 6.22
CA ILE A 165 -29.56 -7.31 6.10
C ILE A 165 -30.76 -6.89 5.25
N LYS A 166 -31.01 -7.60 4.14
CA LYS A 166 -32.16 -7.29 3.26
C LYS A 166 -33.51 -7.54 3.95
N GLU A 167 -33.66 -8.69 4.61
CA GLU A 167 -34.87 -9.00 5.38
C GLU A 167 -35.08 -8.02 6.55
N ALA A 168 -33.99 -7.50 7.13
CA ALA A 168 -34.05 -6.47 8.18
C ALA A 168 -34.43 -5.08 7.63
N GLU A 169 -33.95 -4.72 6.44
CA GLU A 169 -34.34 -3.49 5.73
C GLU A 169 -35.86 -3.48 5.44
N GLU A 170 -36.43 -4.61 5.01
CA GLU A 170 -37.88 -4.75 4.77
C GLU A 170 -38.74 -4.54 6.04
N GLN A 171 -38.14 -4.65 7.22
CA GLN A 171 -38.78 -4.42 8.53
C GLN A 171 -38.40 -3.07 9.14
N SER A 172 -37.62 -2.25 8.43
CA SER A 172 -37.13 -0.95 8.85
C SER A 172 -37.76 0.18 8.05
N THR A 173 -37.70 1.40 8.57
CA THR A 173 -38.03 2.62 7.84
C THR A 173 -36.85 3.19 7.03
N GLN A 174 -35.65 2.63 7.21
CA GLN A 174 -34.43 3.09 6.56
C GLN A 174 -34.07 2.22 5.35
N GLU A 175 -33.61 2.86 4.28
CA GLU A 175 -33.08 2.18 3.08
C GLU A 175 -31.57 1.95 3.24
N VAL A 176 -31.11 0.70 3.12
CA VAL A 176 -29.69 0.33 3.26
C VAL A 176 -28.98 0.47 1.91
N LYS A 177 -27.87 1.21 1.87
CA LYS A 177 -27.05 1.37 0.66
C LYS A 177 -25.92 0.35 0.64
N TYR A 178 -25.88 -0.52 -0.37
CA TYR A 178 -24.84 -1.54 -0.53
C TYR A 178 -23.68 -1.00 -1.36
N VAL A 179 -22.56 -0.71 -0.69
CA VAL A 179 -21.37 -0.10 -1.29
C VAL A 179 -20.31 -1.17 -1.56
N PRO A 180 -19.94 -1.43 -2.83
CA PRO A 180 -18.79 -2.25 -3.18
C PRO A 180 -17.49 -1.64 -2.65
N VAL A 181 -16.65 -2.44 -2.00
CA VAL A 181 -15.34 -2.01 -1.49
C VAL A 181 -14.28 -2.97 -2.00
N SER A 182 -13.21 -2.45 -2.59
CA SER A 182 -12.05 -3.25 -2.99
C SER A 182 -10.81 -2.79 -2.26
N ILE A 183 -10.11 -3.75 -1.64
CA ILE A 183 -8.84 -3.54 -0.94
C ILE A 183 -7.77 -4.36 -1.62
N VAL A 184 -6.68 -3.70 -2.00
CA VAL A 184 -5.55 -4.30 -2.71
C VAL A 184 -4.26 -3.89 -2.02
N TYR A 185 -3.29 -4.80 -2.05
CA TYR A 185 -1.99 -4.64 -1.43
C TYR A 185 -0.93 -4.89 -2.50
N ASP A 186 0.22 -4.22 -2.41
CA ASP A 186 1.36 -4.57 -3.26
C ASP A 186 1.81 -6.01 -2.98
N LEU A 187 1.99 -6.35 -1.71
CA LEU A 187 2.27 -7.71 -1.23
C LEU A 187 1.45 -8.05 0.02
N ILE A 188 1.24 -9.34 0.27
CA ILE A 188 0.51 -9.84 1.44
C ILE A 188 1.37 -10.91 2.14
N PRO A 189 1.61 -10.80 3.46
CA PRO A 189 2.47 -11.73 4.21
C PRO A 189 2.07 -13.21 4.10
N ASP A 190 0.76 -13.47 4.04
CA ASP A 190 0.19 -14.82 4.09
C ASP A 190 0.17 -15.57 2.76
N VAL A 191 0.50 -14.91 1.64
CA VAL A 191 0.29 -15.51 0.31
C VAL A 191 1.05 -16.83 0.17
N LYS A 192 2.25 -16.96 0.74
CA LYS A 192 3.00 -18.22 0.78
C LYS A 192 2.26 -19.36 1.47
N ASP A 193 1.71 -19.07 2.65
CA ASP A 193 0.99 -20.06 3.45
C ASP A 193 -0.34 -20.42 2.76
N MET A 194 -0.99 -19.46 2.10
CA MET A 194 -2.25 -19.65 1.39
C MET A 194 -2.09 -20.49 0.10
N THR A 195 -1.04 -20.22 -0.70
CA THR A 195 -0.79 -20.97 -1.94
C THR A 195 -0.29 -22.39 -1.67
N SER A 196 0.54 -22.58 -0.64
CA SER A 196 1.03 -23.90 -0.24
C SER A 196 -0.08 -24.81 0.33
N GLN A 197 -1.02 -24.25 1.11
CA GLN A 197 -2.23 -24.94 1.54
C GLN A 197 -3.09 -25.42 0.36
N GLY A 198 -3.10 -24.66 -0.74
CA GLY A 198 -3.82 -25.02 -1.97
C GLY A 198 -3.34 -26.29 -2.67
N ARG A 199 -2.11 -26.76 -2.39
CA ARG A 199 -1.56 -28.00 -2.94
C ARG A 199 -1.90 -29.23 -2.08
N ARG A 200 -1.59 -29.27 -0.78
CA ARG A 200 -1.73 -30.53 0.02
C ARG A 200 -2.03 -30.40 1.52
N ASN A 201 -2.03 -29.20 2.12
CA ASN A 201 -2.11 -29.08 3.60
C ASN A 201 -3.49 -28.66 4.14
N LYS A 202 -3.92 -29.33 5.23
CA LYS A 202 -5.13 -29.00 6.00
C LYS A 202 -4.99 -27.61 6.63
N LYS A 203 -6.09 -26.86 6.69
CA LYS A 203 -6.17 -25.53 7.32
C LYS A 203 -5.72 -25.63 8.78
N THR A 204 -4.69 -24.87 9.17
CA THR A 204 -4.31 -24.74 10.58
C THR A 204 -5.36 -23.94 11.35
N PRO A 205 -5.71 -24.32 12.58
CA PRO A 205 -6.60 -23.53 13.42
C PRO A 205 -5.97 -22.15 13.68
N GLU A 206 -6.76 -21.11 13.47
CA GLU A 206 -6.36 -19.72 13.73
C GLU A 206 -6.42 -19.51 15.25
N SER A 207 -5.29 -19.26 15.90
CA SER A 207 -5.18 -19.00 17.35
C SER A 207 -4.65 -17.58 17.62
N LEU A 208 -4.81 -17.09 18.85
CA LEU A 208 -4.27 -15.78 19.26
C LEU A 208 -2.74 -15.73 19.08
N MET A 209 -2.03 -16.82 19.40
CA MET A 209 -0.59 -16.93 19.21
C MET A 209 -0.21 -16.89 17.72
N TRP A 210 -1.01 -17.53 16.87
CA TRP A 210 -0.84 -17.45 15.41
C TRP A 210 -1.02 -16.01 14.92
N PHE A 211 -2.01 -15.26 15.42
CA PHE A 211 -2.25 -13.86 15.05
C PHE A 211 -1.13 -12.92 15.51
N VAL A 212 -0.60 -13.12 16.72
CA VAL A 212 0.60 -12.38 17.19
C VAL A 212 1.80 -12.66 16.29
N ASN A 213 2.01 -13.91 15.89
CA ASN A 213 3.08 -14.27 14.96
C ASN A 213 2.88 -13.66 13.57
N TYR A 214 1.63 -13.59 13.09
CA TYR A 214 1.27 -12.88 11.87
C TYR A 214 1.68 -11.40 11.93
N ILE A 215 1.39 -10.70 13.04
CA ILE A 215 1.82 -9.31 13.25
C ILE A 215 3.34 -9.17 13.32
N LYS A 216 4.04 -10.13 13.93
CA LYS A 216 5.52 -10.11 13.97
C LYS A 216 6.13 -10.25 12.57
N LYS A 217 5.56 -11.10 11.71
CA LYS A 217 6.00 -11.26 10.31
C LYS A 217 5.77 -10.02 9.45
N MET A 218 4.95 -9.05 9.89
CA MET A 218 4.68 -7.86 9.10
C MET A 218 5.85 -6.86 9.03
N GLY A 219 6.99 -7.05 9.72
CA GLY A 219 8.10 -6.08 9.73
C GLY A 219 8.85 -5.82 8.41
N ASP A 220 8.52 -6.53 7.31
CA ASP A 220 9.35 -6.61 6.10
C ASP A 220 9.01 -5.59 4.98
N ASN A 221 8.20 -4.55 5.25
CA ASN A 221 7.73 -3.55 4.27
C ASN A 221 7.14 -4.17 2.98
N PHE A 222 5.86 -4.54 3.06
CA PHE A 222 5.02 -5.14 2.02
C PHE A 222 4.45 -4.13 1.00
N GLY A 223 4.89 -2.86 1.05
CA GLY A 223 4.51 -1.83 0.10
C GLY A 223 3.29 -1.01 0.53
N LYS A 224 2.40 -0.72 -0.41
CA LYS A 224 1.23 0.15 -0.22
C LYS A 224 -0.06 -0.65 -0.08
N ILE A 225 -1.05 -0.01 0.52
CA ILE A 225 -2.44 -0.46 0.58
C ILE A 225 -3.26 0.52 -0.24
N SER A 226 -4.11 0.01 -1.12
CA SER A 226 -5.01 0.80 -1.96
C SER A 226 -6.45 0.37 -1.74
N LEU A 227 -7.33 1.33 -1.51
CA LEU A 227 -8.74 1.14 -1.21
C LEU A 227 -9.59 1.96 -2.18
N ARG A 228 -10.63 1.33 -2.74
CA ARG A 228 -11.60 1.97 -3.65
C ARG A 228 -13.03 1.64 -3.23
N PHE A 229 -13.90 2.63 -3.39
CA PHE A 229 -15.33 2.53 -3.11
C PHE A 229 -16.14 2.66 -4.40
N GLY A 230 -16.98 1.67 -4.68
CA GLY A 230 -17.90 1.72 -5.80
C GLY A 230 -19.18 2.48 -5.50
N ALA A 231 -19.88 2.88 -6.56
CA ALA A 231 -21.23 3.42 -6.44
C ALA A 231 -22.17 2.38 -5.78
N PRO A 232 -23.14 2.82 -4.95
CA PRO A 232 -24.12 1.92 -4.34
C PRO A 232 -24.87 1.12 -5.39
N VAL A 233 -24.95 -0.20 -5.19
CA VAL A 233 -25.68 -1.10 -6.10
C VAL A 233 -27.14 -1.14 -5.67
N LYS A 234 -28.04 -0.90 -6.63
CA LYS A 234 -29.49 -1.00 -6.40
C LYS A 234 -29.94 -2.46 -6.50
N VAL A 235 -30.90 -2.84 -5.68
CA VAL A 235 -31.58 -4.13 -5.82
C VAL A 235 -32.64 -3.97 -6.92
N SER A 236 -32.49 -4.66 -8.07
CA SER A 236 -33.45 -4.63 -9.18
C SER A 236 -34.23 -5.95 -9.31
N ASP A 237 -35.43 -5.88 -9.91
CA ASP A 237 -36.43 -6.96 -9.90
C ASP A 237 -36.27 -8.05 -10.99
N GLU A 238 -35.26 -7.98 -11.86
CA GLU A 238 -35.22 -8.84 -13.04
C GLU A 238 -34.42 -10.15 -12.89
N ASN A 239 -35.12 -11.25 -13.17
CA ASN A 239 -34.73 -12.63 -13.55
C ASN A 239 -33.52 -13.33 -12.91
N SER A 240 -33.81 -14.55 -12.43
CA SER A 240 -32.95 -15.48 -11.69
C SER A 240 -31.80 -16.08 -12.50
N VAL A 241 -30.68 -16.40 -11.82
CA VAL A 241 -29.67 -17.33 -12.32
C VAL A 241 -29.59 -18.51 -11.36
N GLU A 242 -29.90 -19.71 -11.84
CA GLU A 242 -29.67 -20.95 -11.08
C GLU A 242 -28.17 -21.23 -11.00
N ILE A 243 -27.64 -21.29 -9.77
CA ILE A 243 -26.25 -21.68 -9.53
C ILE A 243 -26.24 -22.87 -8.59
N ILE A 244 -25.85 -24.02 -9.15
CA ILE A 244 -25.60 -25.24 -8.39
C ILE A 244 -24.39 -24.99 -7.49
N THR A 245 -24.60 -24.92 -6.17
CA THR A 245 -23.52 -24.85 -5.18
C THR A 245 -23.49 -26.15 -4.37
N GLU A 246 -22.30 -26.74 -4.22
CA GLU A 246 -21.97 -27.76 -3.20
C GLU A 246 -22.93 -28.97 -3.10
N GLY A 247 -23.37 -29.54 -4.23
CA GLY A 247 -24.03 -30.86 -4.24
C GLY A 247 -25.35 -30.96 -3.46
N LYS A 248 -25.93 -29.82 -3.07
CA LYS A 248 -27.29 -29.75 -2.53
C LYS A 248 -28.05 -28.69 -3.31
N GLU A 249 -29.14 -29.10 -3.95
CA GLU A 249 -30.17 -28.17 -4.41
C GLU A 249 -30.60 -27.30 -3.22
N VAL A 250 -30.15 -26.05 -3.17
CA VAL A 250 -30.75 -25.09 -2.26
C VAL A 250 -32.02 -24.60 -2.92
N LYS A 251 -33.12 -25.34 -2.73
CA LYS A 251 -34.49 -24.94 -3.09
C LYS A 251 -34.98 -23.65 -2.39
N SER A 252 -34.15 -22.98 -1.58
CA SER A 252 -34.66 -22.02 -0.60
C SER A 252 -34.76 -20.56 -1.06
N TYR A 253 -34.06 -20.08 -2.09
CA TYR A 253 -34.22 -18.68 -2.52
C TYR A 253 -34.09 -18.54 -4.04
N ALA A 254 -35.24 -18.57 -4.70
CA ALA A 254 -35.37 -18.29 -6.12
C ALA A 254 -34.93 -16.85 -6.45
N GLY A 255 -33.83 -16.72 -7.18
CA GLY A 255 -33.64 -15.69 -8.21
C GLY A 255 -33.06 -14.33 -7.87
N LYS A 256 -33.72 -13.52 -7.04
CA LYS A 256 -33.41 -12.07 -6.93
C LYS A 256 -32.07 -11.79 -6.22
N LEU A 257 -31.91 -12.37 -5.04
CA LEU A 257 -30.76 -12.12 -4.17
C LEU A 257 -29.42 -12.69 -4.70
N PRO A 258 -29.40 -13.89 -5.34
CA PRO A 258 -28.19 -14.39 -5.98
C PRO A 258 -27.64 -13.46 -7.08
N ARG A 259 -28.51 -12.87 -7.91
CA ARG A 259 -28.09 -11.96 -8.98
C ARG A 259 -27.54 -10.65 -8.41
N PHE A 260 -28.22 -10.08 -7.43
CA PHE A 260 -27.73 -8.89 -6.73
C PHE A 260 -26.35 -9.10 -6.11
N ALA A 261 -26.10 -10.27 -5.50
CA ALA A 261 -24.78 -10.61 -4.96
C ALA A 261 -23.71 -10.74 -6.06
N LEU A 262 -24.05 -11.28 -7.22
CA LEU A 262 -23.13 -11.32 -8.37
C LEU A 262 -22.86 -9.93 -8.93
N GLU A 263 -23.86 -9.07 -8.99
CA GLU A 263 -23.69 -7.68 -9.40
C GLU A 263 -22.77 -6.93 -8.42
N LEU A 264 -22.95 -7.11 -7.11
CA LEU A 264 -22.03 -6.57 -6.09
C LEU A 264 -20.60 -7.05 -6.34
N VAL A 265 -20.37 -8.35 -6.52
CA VAL A 265 -19.03 -8.89 -6.78
C VAL A 265 -18.45 -8.37 -8.10
N HIS A 266 -19.27 -8.26 -9.15
CA HIS A 266 -18.86 -7.67 -10.42
C HIS A 266 -18.47 -6.20 -10.24
N LYS A 267 -19.23 -5.42 -9.47
CA LYS A 267 -18.92 -4.02 -9.15
C LYS A 267 -17.66 -3.89 -8.30
N ILE A 268 -17.40 -4.81 -7.37
CA ILE A 268 -16.14 -4.85 -6.63
C ILE A 268 -14.96 -5.06 -7.60
N ASN A 269 -15.05 -6.02 -8.53
CA ASN A 269 -14.04 -6.17 -9.59
C ASN A 269 -13.87 -4.87 -10.39
N GLN A 270 -14.97 -4.23 -10.77
CA GLN A 270 -14.92 -3.02 -11.58
C GLN A 270 -14.13 -1.86 -10.93
N VAL A 271 -14.14 -1.75 -9.60
CA VAL A 271 -13.43 -0.70 -8.86
C VAL A 271 -12.11 -1.17 -8.26
N THR A 272 -11.70 -2.42 -8.51
CA THR A 272 -10.49 -2.96 -7.92
C THR A 272 -9.26 -2.27 -8.52
N PRO A 273 -8.40 -1.63 -7.69
CA PRO A 273 -7.22 -0.97 -8.19
C PRO A 273 -6.13 -1.97 -8.62
N VAL A 274 -5.21 -1.51 -9.44
CA VAL A 274 -4.15 -2.29 -10.09
C VAL A 274 -2.80 -1.78 -9.62
N THR A 275 -2.02 -2.68 -9.01
CA THR A 275 -0.68 -2.35 -8.52
C THR A 275 0.36 -2.60 -9.59
N THR A 276 1.45 -1.84 -9.53
CA THR A 276 2.60 -2.08 -10.43
C THR A 276 3.18 -3.48 -10.22
N ALA A 277 3.18 -3.97 -8.97
CA ALA A 277 3.61 -5.33 -8.64
C ALA A 277 2.79 -6.42 -9.36
N SER A 278 1.46 -6.27 -9.47
CA SER A 278 0.64 -7.25 -10.19
C SER A 278 0.94 -7.24 -11.70
N LEU A 279 1.21 -6.07 -12.28
CA LEU A 279 1.56 -5.94 -13.69
C LEU A 279 2.96 -6.50 -14.00
N VAL A 280 3.94 -6.29 -13.13
CA VAL A 280 5.27 -6.93 -13.23
C VAL A 280 5.15 -8.45 -13.16
N CYS A 281 4.31 -8.98 -12.27
CA CYS A 281 4.01 -10.41 -12.23
C CYS A 281 3.39 -10.90 -13.55
N ILE A 282 2.47 -10.15 -14.18
CA ILE A 282 1.89 -10.50 -15.48
C ILE A 282 2.97 -10.55 -16.57
N SER A 283 3.84 -9.53 -16.63
CA SER A 283 4.97 -9.47 -17.57
C SER A 283 5.85 -10.71 -17.45
N LEU A 284 6.32 -10.99 -16.23
CA LEU A 284 7.21 -12.10 -15.95
C LEU A 284 6.53 -13.47 -16.15
N LEU A 285 5.23 -13.64 -15.86
CA LEU A 285 4.52 -14.90 -16.12
C LEU A 285 4.31 -15.18 -17.62
N SER A 286 4.46 -14.15 -18.47
CA SER A 286 4.35 -14.28 -19.92
C SER A 286 5.64 -14.85 -20.53
N LYS A 287 6.80 -14.29 -20.13
CA LYS A 287 8.11 -14.57 -20.75
C LYS A 287 9.13 -15.25 -19.82
N PHE A 288 8.80 -15.45 -18.55
CA PHE A 288 9.56 -16.10 -17.46
C PHE A 288 10.89 -15.43 -17.05
N SER A 289 11.59 -14.76 -17.98
CA SER A 289 12.84 -14.05 -17.76
C SER A 289 12.87 -12.78 -18.60
N GLN A 290 13.09 -11.62 -17.99
CA GLN A 290 13.12 -10.34 -18.70
C GLN A 290 14.11 -9.36 -18.07
N THR A 291 14.65 -8.46 -18.90
CA THR A 291 15.39 -7.27 -18.43
C THR A 291 14.44 -6.25 -17.80
N LYS A 292 14.95 -5.35 -16.96
CA LYS A 292 14.15 -4.25 -16.39
C LYS A 292 13.41 -3.45 -17.48
N LYS A 293 14.13 -3.08 -18.56
CA LYS A 293 13.57 -2.29 -19.68
C LYS A 293 12.44 -3.04 -20.39
N ALA A 294 12.56 -4.36 -20.59
CA ALA A 294 11.49 -5.16 -21.18
C ALA A 294 10.25 -5.22 -20.27
N ILE A 295 10.45 -5.30 -18.95
CA ILE A 295 9.36 -5.26 -17.97
C ILE A 295 8.68 -3.88 -17.98
N GLU A 296 9.46 -2.80 -17.99
CA GLU A 296 8.93 -1.43 -18.10
C GLU A 296 8.05 -1.27 -19.34
N ASN A 297 8.54 -1.72 -20.49
CA ASN A 297 7.77 -1.70 -21.73
C ASN A 297 6.47 -2.49 -21.62
N ASP A 298 6.50 -3.73 -21.12
CA ASP A 298 5.29 -4.54 -20.97
C ASP A 298 4.31 -3.89 -19.98
N VAL A 299 4.80 -3.33 -18.87
CA VAL A 299 3.99 -2.64 -17.84
C VAL A 299 3.35 -1.37 -18.40
N VAL A 300 4.07 -0.54 -19.15
CA VAL A 300 3.52 0.67 -19.80
C VAL A 300 2.33 0.30 -20.68
N HIS A 301 2.49 -0.71 -21.53
CA HIS A 301 1.42 -1.11 -22.46
C HIS A 301 0.23 -1.75 -21.73
N LEU A 302 0.47 -2.49 -20.65
CA LEU A 302 -0.60 -2.99 -19.78
C LEU A 302 -1.35 -1.85 -19.09
N MET A 303 -0.63 -0.85 -18.57
CA MET A 303 -1.21 0.35 -17.95
C MET A 303 -2.05 1.13 -18.96
N GLN A 304 -1.54 1.40 -20.16
CA GLN A 304 -2.28 2.08 -21.23
C GLN A 304 -3.58 1.34 -21.60
N LEU A 305 -3.55 0.01 -21.66
CA LEU A 305 -4.73 -0.80 -21.98
C LEU A 305 -5.81 -0.69 -20.90
N ILE A 306 -5.42 -0.55 -19.64
CA ILE A 306 -6.32 -0.40 -18.49
C ILE A 306 -6.82 1.05 -18.39
N GLU A 307 -5.91 2.02 -18.50
CA GLU A 307 -6.18 3.45 -18.33
C GLU A 307 -7.19 3.98 -19.35
N LYS A 308 -7.11 3.54 -20.62
CA LYS A 308 -8.07 3.94 -21.66
C LYS A 308 -9.54 3.65 -21.32
N ARG A 309 -9.82 2.74 -20.39
CA ARG A 309 -11.18 2.47 -19.90
C ARG A 309 -11.43 3.00 -18.50
N LYS A 310 -10.43 2.82 -17.64
CA LYS A 310 -10.52 3.03 -16.20
C LYS A 310 -9.26 3.70 -15.70
N PRO A 311 -9.15 5.01 -15.91
CA PRO A 311 -7.95 5.75 -15.53
C PRO A 311 -7.66 5.64 -14.02
N ASP A 312 -8.69 5.65 -13.18
CA ASP A 312 -8.55 5.62 -11.72
C ASP A 312 -8.23 4.23 -11.14
N ALA A 313 -8.13 3.20 -11.99
CA ALA A 313 -7.75 1.87 -11.56
C ALA A 313 -6.25 1.77 -11.23
N LEU A 314 -5.38 2.58 -11.83
CA LEU A 314 -3.93 2.47 -11.64
C LEU A 314 -3.48 3.18 -10.35
N VAL A 315 -2.81 2.45 -9.45
CA VAL A 315 -2.36 2.99 -8.15
C VAL A 315 -1.21 3.99 -8.29
N ASP A 316 -0.24 3.70 -9.16
CA ASP A 316 0.93 4.56 -9.38
C ASP A 316 0.76 5.48 -10.60
N ARG A 317 -0.48 5.83 -10.92
CA ARG A 317 -0.78 6.78 -12.01
C ARG A 317 -0.05 8.10 -11.81
N GLY A 318 0.54 8.63 -12.88
CA GLY A 318 1.27 9.90 -12.86
C GLY A 318 2.69 9.82 -12.26
N LYS A 319 3.15 8.64 -11.83
CA LYS A 319 4.54 8.43 -11.41
C LYS A 319 5.41 7.96 -12.56
N PRO A 320 6.72 8.26 -12.53
CA PRO A 320 7.66 7.71 -13.50
C PRO A 320 7.59 6.17 -13.51
N ILE A 321 7.41 5.59 -14.70
CA ILE A 321 7.31 4.13 -14.85
C ILE A 321 8.55 3.42 -14.34
N SER A 322 9.72 3.99 -14.56
CA SER A 322 10.98 3.43 -14.10
C SER A 322 11.06 3.37 -12.58
N GLU A 323 10.53 4.37 -11.88
CA GLU A 323 10.43 4.40 -10.42
C GLU A 323 9.43 3.37 -9.90
N SER A 324 8.24 3.30 -10.51
CA SER A 324 7.18 2.38 -10.09
C SER A 324 7.57 0.92 -10.32
N VAL A 325 8.17 0.61 -11.47
CA VAL A 325 8.68 -0.72 -11.79
C VAL A 325 9.87 -1.07 -10.91
N GLN A 326 10.81 -0.16 -10.65
CA GLN A 326 11.91 -0.43 -9.73
C GLN A 326 11.40 -0.71 -8.31
N THR A 327 10.45 0.07 -7.83
CA THR A 327 9.82 -0.15 -6.51
C THR A 327 9.16 -1.52 -6.44
N ALA A 328 8.40 -1.90 -7.46
CA ALA A 328 7.78 -3.22 -7.54
C ALA A 328 8.81 -4.36 -7.59
N LEU A 329 9.88 -4.23 -8.38
CA LEU A 329 10.96 -5.21 -8.45
C LEU A 329 11.66 -5.37 -7.09
N ASN A 330 11.94 -4.27 -6.40
CA ASN A 330 12.54 -4.29 -5.06
C ASN A 330 11.65 -5.03 -4.05
N LEU A 331 10.33 -4.80 -4.08
CA LEU A 331 9.37 -5.51 -3.24
C LEU A 331 9.36 -7.02 -3.55
N LEU A 332 9.30 -7.39 -4.83
CA LEU A 332 9.27 -8.79 -5.26
C LEU A 332 10.59 -9.53 -4.94
N LEU A 333 11.74 -8.86 -5.07
CA LEU A 333 13.06 -9.40 -4.70
C LEU A 333 13.16 -9.65 -3.19
N ARG A 334 12.76 -8.66 -2.37
CA ARG A 334 12.75 -8.80 -0.90
C ARG A 334 11.85 -9.95 -0.45
N ALA A 335 10.69 -10.09 -1.08
CA ALA A 335 9.77 -11.20 -0.84
C ALA A 335 10.25 -12.55 -1.41
N LYS A 336 11.42 -12.58 -2.07
CA LYS A 336 12.01 -13.75 -2.72
C LYS A 336 11.11 -14.37 -3.80
N LEU A 337 10.22 -13.59 -4.39
CA LEU A 337 9.33 -14.03 -5.47
C LEU A 337 10.06 -14.10 -6.81
N ILE A 338 11.04 -13.22 -6.99
CA ILE A 338 11.88 -13.15 -8.17
C ILE A 338 13.36 -13.16 -7.77
N LEU A 339 14.22 -13.54 -8.70
CA LEU A 339 15.68 -13.43 -8.60
C LEU A 339 16.18 -12.42 -9.62
N GLN A 340 17.26 -11.75 -9.27
CA GLN A 340 18.04 -10.92 -10.19
C GLN A 340 19.28 -11.70 -10.60
N HIS A 341 19.50 -11.87 -11.90
CA HIS A 341 20.67 -12.54 -12.47
C HIS A 341 21.45 -11.58 -13.37
N GLY A 342 22.75 -11.42 -13.11
CA GLY A 342 23.64 -10.50 -13.84
C GLY A 342 23.75 -9.11 -13.20
N ASP A 343 24.67 -8.29 -13.74
CA ASP A 343 24.98 -6.96 -13.22
C ASP A 343 23.86 -5.95 -13.47
N ALA A 344 23.72 -4.96 -12.58
CA ALA A 344 22.55 -4.08 -12.45
C ALA A 344 21.94 -3.53 -13.77
N LEU A 345 22.76 -3.17 -14.76
CA LEU A 345 22.30 -2.62 -16.05
C LEU A 345 21.81 -3.67 -17.06
N ARG A 346 22.27 -4.93 -16.97
CA ARG A 346 21.88 -6.05 -17.84
C ARG A 346 21.17 -7.17 -17.07
N ALA A 347 20.77 -6.87 -15.84
CA ALA A 347 20.17 -7.84 -14.96
C ALA A 347 18.84 -8.35 -15.53
N LYS A 348 18.70 -9.67 -15.51
CA LYS A 348 17.44 -10.36 -15.83
C LYS A 348 16.73 -10.71 -14.54
N TYR A 349 15.44 -10.43 -14.52
CA TYR A 349 14.54 -10.79 -13.44
C TYR A 349 13.79 -12.06 -13.83
N ILE A 350 13.79 -13.04 -12.92
CA ILE A 350 13.26 -14.39 -13.16
C ILE A 350 12.34 -14.74 -11.99
N ILE A 351 11.17 -15.32 -12.27
CA ILE A 351 10.30 -15.86 -11.21
C ILE A 351 10.95 -17.09 -10.60
N VAL A 352 11.03 -17.13 -9.27
CA VAL A 352 11.47 -18.32 -8.53
C VAL A 352 10.47 -19.46 -8.76
N SER A 353 10.94 -20.62 -9.22
CA SER A 353 10.11 -21.78 -9.58
C SER A 353 9.14 -22.18 -8.47
N GLU A 354 9.60 -22.21 -7.22
CA GLU A 354 8.79 -22.61 -6.06
C GLU A 354 7.66 -21.59 -5.75
N ASN A 355 7.80 -20.37 -6.25
CA ASN A 355 6.94 -19.22 -5.92
C ASN A 355 6.02 -18.80 -7.08
N TYR A 356 5.95 -19.60 -8.14
CA TYR A 356 5.12 -19.34 -9.31
C TYR A 356 3.63 -19.16 -8.98
N LEU A 357 3.10 -19.94 -8.02
CA LEU A 357 1.73 -19.79 -7.53
C LEU A 357 1.49 -18.42 -6.87
N GLN A 358 2.49 -17.89 -6.19
CA GLN A 358 2.40 -16.58 -5.54
C GLN A 358 2.47 -15.47 -6.59
N ALA A 359 3.35 -15.58 -7.58
CA ALA A 359 3.37 -14.65 -8.71
C ALA A 359 2.02 -14.66 -9.46
N THR A 360 1.44 -15.84 -9.66
CA THR A 360 0.10 -16.01 -10.25
C THR A 360 -0.98 -15.39 -9.37
N TYR A 361 -0.88 -15.52 -8.04
CA TYR A 361 -1.79 -14.87 -7.09
C TYR A 361 -1.79 -13.35 -7.29
N TYR A 362 -0.62 -12.72 -7.34
CA TYR A 362 -0.51 -11.27 -7.52
C TYR A 362 -0.98 -10.84 -8.91
N ALA A 363 -0.62 -11.55 -9.97
CA ALA A 363 -1.13 -11.28 -11.31
C ALA A 363 -2.67 -11.34 -11.36
N ASN A 364 -3.27 -12.33 -10.70
CA ASN A 364 -4.71 -12.52 -10.60
C ASN A 364 -5.45 -11.37 -9.88
N MET A 365 -4.74 -10.49 -9.18
CA MET A 365 -5.35 -9.30 -8.61
C MET A 365 -5.76 -8.30 -9.70
N SER A 366 -5.14 -8.30 -10.88
CA SER A 366 -5.45 -7.37 -11.99
C SER A 366 -6.06 -8.02 -13.23
N VAL A 367 -6.13 -9.35 -13.33
CA VAL A 367 -6.67 -10.05 -14.53
C VAL A 367 -8.12 -9.73 -14.86
N HIS A 368 -8.92 -9.26 -13.90
CA HIS A 368 -10.31 -8.88 -14.14
C HIS A 368 -10.44 -7.64 -15.05
N HIS A 369 -9.37 -6.84 -15.20
CA HIS A 369 -9.31 -5.76 -16.20
C HIS A 369 -8.88 -6.25 -17.60
N LEU A 370 -8.33 -7.46 -17.70
CA LEU A 370 -7.64 -7.96 -18.90
C LEU A 370 -8.38 -9.11 -19.62
N TYR A 371 -9.36 -9.75 -18.98
CA TYR A 371 -9.98 -10.96 -19.56
C TYR A 371 -10.78 -10.67 -20.84
N HIS A 372 -11.40 -9.49 -20.99
CA HIS A 372 -12.06 -9.10 -22.24
C HIS A 372 -11.06 -9.12 -23.41
N ARG A 373 -9.85 -8.58 -23.18
CA ARG A 373 -8.77 -8.59 -24.15
C ARG A 373 -8.33 -10.02 -24.47
N ALA A 374 -8.21 -10.86 -23.45
CA ALA A 374 -7.88 -12.27 -23.64
C ALA A 374 -8.92 -13.03 -24.48
N PHE A 375 -10.21 -12.72 -24.30
CA PHE A 375 -11.29 -13.35 -25.10
C PHE A 375 -11.23 -12.91 -26.55
N ILE A 376 -10.98 -11.62 -26.80
CA ILE A 376 -10.83 -11.06 -28.14
C ILE A 376 -9.68 -11.74 -28.89
N GLU A 377 -8.52 -11.88 -28.26
CA GLU A 377 -7.35 -12.53 -28.86
C GLU A 377 -7.66 -13.97 -29.29
N LEU A 378 -8.37 -14.74 -28.46
CA LEU A 378 -8.77 -16.12 -28.76
C LEU A 378 -9.90 -16.22 -29.78
N ALA A 379 -10.87 -15.32 -29.72
CA ALA A 379 -12.01 -15.27 -30.63
C ALA A 379 -11.59 -14.88 -32.04
N MET A 380 -10.67 -13.94 -32.20
CA MET A 380 -10.11 -13.59 -33.51
C MET A 380 -9.41 -14.79 -34.17
N LEU A 381 -8.63 -15.56 -33.40
CA LEU A 381 -7.99 -16.77 -33.92
C LEU A 381 -8.99 -17.85 -34.33
N HIS A 382 -10.12 -17.97 -33.63
CA HIS A 382 -11.19 -18.90 -33.99
C HIS A 382 -11.96 -18.45 -35.23
N ALA A 383 -12.41 -17.19 -35.26
CA ALA A 383 -13.12 -16.61 -36.40
C ALA A 383 -12.32 -16.75 -37.70
N ALA A 384 -11.00 -16.59 -37.62
CA ALA A 384 -10.10 -16.72 -38.75
C ALA A 384 -10.03 -18.13 -39.39
N THR A 385 -10.49 -19.18 -38.70
CA THR A 385 -10.59 -20.54 -39.28
C THR A 385 -11.90 -20.79 -40.02
N GLN A 386 -12.86 -19.87 -39.92
CA GLN A 386 -14.17 -19.99 -40.56
C GLN A 386 -14.19 -19.36 -41.96
N LYS A 387 -15.25 -19.65 -42.71
CA LYS A 387 -15.50 -19.07 -44.04
C LYS A 387 -15.64 -17.55 -43.96
N PRO A 388 -15.23 -16.78 -44.98
CA PRO A 388 -15.20 -15.31 -44.93
C PRO A 388 -16.51 -14.65 -44.47
N ASN A 389 -17.66 -15.13 -44.95
CA ASN A 389 -19.00 -14.64 -44.63
C ASN A 389 -19.50 -15.03 -43.23
N GLU A 390 -18.85 -15.97 -42.56
CA GLU A 390 -19.25 -16.47 -41.23
C GLU A 390 -18.35 -15.94 -40.11
N ARG A 391 -17.25 -15.25 -40.43
CA ARG A 391 -16.20 -14.86 -39.45
C ARG A 391 -16.70 -13.95 -38.34
N GLU A 392 -17.49 -12.95 -38.69
CA GLU A 392 -18.03 -11.99 -37.72
C GLU A 392 -18.95 -12.67 -36.71
N ASN A 393 -19.90 -13.47 -37.21
CA ASN A 393 -20.78 -14.26 -36.35
C ASN A 393 -19.99 -15.27 -35.49
N ALA A 394 -19.01 -15.95 -36.09
CA ALA A 394 -18.14 -16.88 -35.38
C ALA A 394 -17.31 -16.21 -34.28
N PHE A 395 -16.87 -14.97 -34.49
CA PHE A 395 -16.17 -14.18 -33.48
C PHE A 395 -17.05 -13.97 -32.25
N TRP A 396 -18.25 -13.43 -32.43
CA TRP A 396 -19.18 -13.15 -31.33
C TRP A 396 -19.68 -14.43 -30.63
N LEU A 397 -19.94 -15.49 -31.42
CA LEU A 397 -20.29 -16.79 -30.87
C LEU A 397 -19.17 -17.37 -30.01
N GLU A 398 -17.91 -17.22 -30.44
CA GLU A 398 -16.76 -17.67 -29.66
C GLU A 398 -16.56 -16.83 -28.40
N VAL A 399 -16.75 -15.51 -28.45
CA VAL A 399 -16.72 -14.65 -27.25
C VAL A 399 -17.73 -15.14 -26.21
N MET A 400 -18.95 -15.46 -26.62
CA MET A 400 -19.99 -16.00 -25.72
C MET A 400 -19.68 -17.43 -25.25
N THR A 401 -19.03 -18.23 -26.08
CA THR A 401 -18.55 -19.57 -25.73
C THR A 401 -17.45 -19.49 -24.66
N LEU A 402 -16.48 -18.58 -24.80
CA LEU A 402 -15.44 -18.33 -23.81
C LEU A 402 -16.03 -17.79 -22.50
N ARG A 403 -17.01 -16.87 -22.56
CA ARG A 403 -17.75 -16.40 -21.39
C ARG A 403 -18.43 -17.56 -20.64
N LYS A 404 -19.04 -18.50 -21.35
CA LYS A 404 -19.63 -19.72 -20.75
C LYS A 404 -18.57 -20.64 -20.17
N LEU A 405 -17.45 -20.83 -20.88
CA LEU A 405 -16.34 -21.68 -20.47
C LEU A 405 -15.72 -21.20 -19.15
N PHE A 406 -15.44 -19.91 -19.03
CA PHE A 406 -14.81 -19.32 -17.86
C PHE A 406 -15.81 -18.74 -16.84
N LYS A 407 -17.06 -19.25 -16.81
CA LYS A 407 -18.12 -18.77 -15.92
C LYS A 407 -17.83 -18.88 -14.43
N PHE A 408 -16.94 -19.80 -14.04
CA PHE A 408 -16.54 -19.99 -12.65
C PHE A 408 -15.25 -19.24 -12.28
N GLU A 409 -14.61 -18.54 -13.25
CA GLU A 409 -13.33 -17.84 -13.07
C GLU A 409 -13.44 -16.32 -13.06
N PHE A 410 -14.49 -15.78 -13.66
CA PHE A 410 -14.75 -14.34 -13.74
C PHE A 410 -16.23 -14.06 -13.51
N PHE A 411 -16.52 -12.84 -13.06
CA PHE A 411 -17.88 -12.34 -12.83
C PHE A 411 -18.22 -11.35 -13.93
N TYR A 412 -19.22 -11.67 -14.75
CA TYR A 412 -19.57 -10.90 -15.94
C TYR A 412 -20.80 -10.01 -15.71
N SER A 413 -20.87 -8.93 -16.48
CA SER A 413 -22.08 -8.16 -16.75
C SER A 413 -23.13 -9.01 -17.50
N GLN A 414 -24.31 -8.43 -17.72
CA GLN A 414 -25.38 -9.05 -18.51
C GLN A 414 -24.92 -9.28 -19.95
N LYS A 415 -25.55 -10.22 -20.68
CA LYS A 415 -25.07 -10.59 -22.02
C LYS A 415 -24.98 -9.41 -23.01
N SER A 416 -25.96 -8.50 -23.00
CA SER A 416 -25.95 -7.30 -23.84
C SER A 416 -24.79 -6.38 -23.47
N GLN A 417 -24.74 -5.93 -22.21
CA GLN A 417 -23.67 -5.08 -21.69
C GLN A 417 -22.27 -5.70 -21.86
N PHE A 418 -22.17 -7.02 -21.77
CA PHE A 418 -20.93 -7.74 -21.98
C PHE A 418 -20.42 -7.62 -23.42
N SER A 419 -21.32 -7.68 -24.40
CA SER A 419 -20.96 -7.45 -25.80
C SER A 419 -20.45 -6.02 -26.00
N ASP A 420 -21.13 -5.03 -25.42
CA ASP A 420 -20.72 -3.61 -25.48
C ASP A 420 -19.33 -3.40 -24.84
N GLU A 421 -19.05 -4.08 -23.72
CA GLU A 421 -17.74 -4.06 -23.05
C GLU A 421 -16.62 -4.66 -23.92
N VAL A 422 -16.94 -5.70 -24.70
CA VAL A 422 -16.03 -6.34 -25.67
C VAL A 422 -15.84 -5.44 -26.89
N GLU A 423 -16.90 -4.82 -27.41
CA GLU A 423 -16.84 -3.88 -28.53
C GLU A 423 -15.99 -2.66 -28.20
N SER A 424 -16.22 -2.03 -27.05
CA SER A 424 -15.38 -0.94 -26.54
C SER A 424 -13.91 -1.39 -26.41
N ASN A 425 -13.65 -2.67 -26.13
CA ASN A 425 -12.29 -3.20 -26.12
C ASN A 425 -11.66 -3.29 -27.51
N LEU A 426 -12.47 -3.68 -28.50
CA LEU A 426 -12.06 -3.76 -29.90
C LEU A 426 -11.79 -2.38 -30.48
N GLU A 427 -12.60 -1.37 -30.16
CA GLU A 427 -12.38 0.01 -30.61
C GLU A 427 -11.04 0.58 -30.12
N VAL A 428 -10.71 0.33 -28.85
CA VAL A 428 -9.41 0.71 -28.27
C VAL A 428 -8.24 0.00 -28.95
N LEU A 429 -8.47 -1.22 -29.42
CA LEU A 429 -7.49 -2.07 -30.08
C LEU A 429 -7.28 -1.68 -31.55
N ALA A 430 -8.37 -1.43 -32.28
CA ALA A 430 -8.38 -1.00 -33.67
C ALA A 430 -9.70 -0.27 -33.97
N PRO A 431 -9.67 1.02 -34.37
CA PRO A 431 -10.87 1.75 -34.76
C PRO A 431 -11.66 1.08 -35.89
N ASN A 432 -10.98 0.32 -36.76
CA ASN A 432 -11.56 -0.46 -37.86
C ASN A 432 -11.67 -1.96 -37.55
N TRP A 433 -11.96 -2.33 -36.30
CA TRP A 433 -11.97 -3.72 -35.83
C TRP A 433 -12.89 -4.65 -36.66
N ASN A 434 -13.99 -4.14 -37.22
CA ASN A 434 -14.87 -4.87 -38.16
C ASN A 434 -14.10 -5.49 -39.34
N ASN A 435 -13.14 -4.75 -39.90
CA ASN A 435 -12.26 -5.26 -40.96
C ASN A 435 -11.23 -6.24 -40.38
N VAL A 436 -10.74 -6.01 -39.17
CA VAL A 436 -9.74 -6.88 -38.54
C VAL A 436 -10.29 -8.29 -38.30
N ILE A 437 -11.53 -8.43 -37.79
CA ILE A 437 -12.13 -9.73 -37.48
C ILE A 437 -12.52 -10.53 -38.74
N THR A 438 -12.68 -9.86 -39.88
CA THR A 438 -13.00 -10.49 -41.16
C THR A 438 -11.76 -10.92 -41.96
N LYS A 439 -10.54 -10.60 -41.49
CA LYS A 439 -9.28 -11.00 -42.14
C LYS A 439 -9.07 -12.52 -42.14
N THR A 440 -8.20 -12.96 -43.05
CA THR A 440 -7.72 -14.35 -43.08
C THR A 440 -6.86 -14.66 -41.85
N LYS A 441 -6.64 -15.95 -41.55
CA LYS A 441 -5.73 -16.38 -40.48
C LYS A 441 -4.36 -15.73 -40.52
N LYS A 442 -3.75 -15.60 -41.70
CA LYS A 442 -2.47 -14.89 -41.87
C LYS A 442 -2.60 -13.40 -41.51
N GLY A 443 -3.69 -12.76 -41.90
CA GLY A 443 -3.98 -11.36 -41.58
C GLY A 443 -4.23 -11.12 -40.09
N VAL A 444 -4.96 -12.01 -39.42
CA VAL A 444 -5.19 -11.95 -37.97
C VAL A 444 -3.90 -12.20 -37.18
N LEU A 445 -3.09 -13.18 -37.58
CA LEU A 445 -1.78 -13.43 -36.96
C LEU A 445 -0.86 -12.22 -37.11
N SER A 446 -0.75 -11.65 -38.31
CA SER A 446 0.03 -10.43 -38.54
C SER A 446 -0.48 -9.24 -37.73
N PHE A 447 -1.80 -9.12 -37.54
CA PHE A 447 -2.37 -8.09 -36.68
C PHE A 447 -2.01 -8.29 -35.20
N LEU A 448 -2.08 -9.53 -34.70
CA LEU A 448 -1.72 -9.89 -33.33
C LEU A 448 -0.22 -9.72 -33.05
N GLU A 449 0.63 -10.05 -34.02
CA GLU A 449 2.08 -9.83 -33.97
C GLU A 449 2.43 -8.34 -33.80
N LYS A 450 1.66 -7.44 -34.42
CA LYS A 450 1.83 -5.99 -34.32
C LYS A 450 1.33 -5.38 -33.01
N GLN A 451 0.56 -6.11 -32.20
CA GLN A 451 0.10 -5.59 -30.91
C GLN A 451 1.28 -5.44 -29.95
N ASN A 452 1.27 -4.50 -29.01
CA ASN A 452 2.39 -4.39 -28.08
C ASN A 452 2.37 -5.53 -27.05
N VAL A 453 1.20 -5.85 -26.50
CA VAL A 453 1.01 -6.90 -25.49
C VAL A 453 -0.05 -7.91 -25.90
N ILE A 454 0.20 -9.18 -25.54
CA ILE A 454 -0.73 -10.31 -25.66
C ILE A 454 -0.98 -10.84 -24.24
N VAL A 455 -2.23 -10.93 -23.81
CA VAL A 455 -2.56 -11.22 -22.39
C VAL A 455 -3.19 -12.59 -22.17
N ALA A 456 -3.81 -13.21 -23.19
CA ALA A 456 -4.50 -14.50 -23.02
C ALA A 456 -3.64 -15.63 -22.40
N PRO A 457 -2.35 -15.78 -22.74
CA PRO A 457 -1.49 -16.81 -22.13
C PRO A 457 -1.33 -16.69 -20.62
N VAL A 458 -1.31 -15.47 -20.09
CA VAL A 458 -1.20 -15.24 -18.64
C VAL A 458 -2.57 -15.29 -17.98
N VAL A 459 -3.57 -14.70 -18.62
CA VAL A 459 -4.92 -14.51 -18.04
C VAL A 459 -5.74 -15.80 -18.00
N LEU A 460 -5.60 -16.71 -18.97
CA LEU A 460 -6.55 -17.82 -19.15
C LEU A 460 -5.95 -19.22 -19.03
N TYR A 461 -4.66 -19.37 -19.29
CA TYR A 461 -4.08 -20.69 -19.54
C TYR A 461 -4.15 -21.63 -18.34
N SER A 462 -3.95 -21.11 -17.13
CA SER A 462 -4.02 -21.90 -15.91
C SER A 462 -5.39 -22.55 -15.67
N TYR A 463 -6.47 -21.88 -16.06
CA TYR A 463 -7.82 -22.43 -15.92
C TYR A 463 -8.07 -23.53 -16.95
N ILE A 464 -7.62 -23.33 -18.18
CA ILE A 464 -7.76 -24.34 -19.24
C ILE A 464 -6.99 -25.60 -18.89
N GLU A 465 -5.78 -25.50 -18.32
CA GLU A 465 -5.04 -26.67 -17.85
C GLU A 465 -5.76 -27.41 -16.73
N ALA A 466 -6.25 -26.69 -15.71
CA ALA A 466 -7.03 -27.30 -14.63
C ALA A 466 -8.28 -28.02 -15.16
N TYR A 467 -8.99 -27.41 -16.12
CA TYR A 467 -10.19 -28.00 -16.71
C TYR A 467 -9.86 -29.22 -17.55
N ARG A 468 -8.75 -29.20 -18.30
CA ARG A 468 -8.27 -30.38 -19.05
C ARG A 468 -7.95 -31.54 -18.12
N VAL A 469 -7.34 -31.30 -16.96
CA VAL A 469 -7.09 -32.34 -15.94
C VAL A 469 -8.41 -32.94 -15.46
N VAL A 470 -9.36 -32.10 -15.05
CA VAL A 470 -10.66 -32.56 -14.53
C VAL A 470 -11.37 -33.45 -15.55
N ILE A 471 -11.48 -32.99 -16.79
CA ILE A 471 -12.19 -33.74 -17.83
C ILE A 471 -11.45 -35.01 -18.22
N TYR A 472 -10.11 -34.97 -18.29
CA TYR A 472 -9.28 -36.15 -18.53
C TYR A 472 -9.41 -37.17 -17.40
N ALA A 473 -9.41 -36.74 -16.13
CA ALA A 473 -9.62 -37.62 -14.99
C ALA A 473 -11.03 -38.23 -14.98
N LEU A 474 -12.08 -37.47 -15.32
CA LEU A 474 -13.44 -37.99 -15.47
C LEU A 474 -13.53 -39.04 -16.57
N GLN A 475 -12.92 -38.77 -17.74
CA GLN A 475 -12.94 -39.68 -18.89
C GLN A 475 -12.28 -41.04 -18.58
N ASN A 476 -11.27 -41.07 -17.73
CA ASN A 476 -10.54 -42.27 -17.34
C ASN A 476 -11.03 -42.87 -16.01
N SER A 477 -12.03 -42.27 -15.37
CA SER A 477 -12.62 -42.80 -14.15
C SER A 477 -13.60 -43.95 -14.46
N THR A 478 -13.66 -44.95 -13.58
CA THR A 478 -14.68 -46.00 -13.67
C THR A 478 -15.82 -45.69 -12.70
N PRO A 479 -17.05 -45.41 -13.18
CA PRO A 479 -18.17 -45.05 -12.32
C PRO A 479 -18.74 -46.29 -11.63
N LYS A 480 -17.99 -46.87 -10.68
CA LYS A 480 -18.44 -47.99 -9.84
C LYS A 480 -19.22 -47.54 -8.60
N ARG A 481 -19.17 -46.25 -8.25
CA ARG A 481 -19.78 -45.66 -7.05
C ARG A 481 -20.27 -44.23 -7.35
N LEU A 482 -21.11 -43.70 -6.46
CA LEU A 482 -21.52 -42.29 -6.48
C LEU A 482 -20.29 -41.37 -6.43
N PHE A 483 -20.36 -40.26 -7.17
CA PHE A 483 -19.27 -39.30 -7.30
C PHE A 483 -18.93 -38.62 -5.97
N ASP A 484 -17.72 -38.84 -5.47
CA ASP A 484 -17.16 -38.16 -4.30
C ASP A 484 -16.19 -37.06 -4.75
N GLU A 485 -16.58 -35.80 -4.54
CA GLU A 485 -15.79 -34.64 -4.96
C GLU A 485 -14.45 -34.56 -4.23
N ALA A 486 -14.38 -34.91 -2.95
CA ALA A 486 -13.15 -34.78 -2.16
C ALA A 486 -12.11 -35.79 -2.65
N LYS A 487 -12.53 -37.04 -2.85
CA LYS A 487 -11.66 -38.09 -3.40
C LYS A 487 -11.24 -37.77 -4.83
N PHE A 488 -12.17 -37.31 -5.66
CA PHE A 488 -11.88 -36.99 -7.06
C PHE A 488 -10.90 -35.83 -7.24
N ILE A 489 -10.86 -34.86 -6.32
CA ILE A 489 -9.85 -33.80 -6.32
C ILE A 489 -8.45 -34.40 -6.12
N ASP A 490 -8.29 -35.36 -5.22
CA ASP A 490 -7.00 -36.01 -4.98
C ASP A 490 -6.60 -36.88 -6.19
N ASP A 491 -7.55 -37.54 -6.85
CA ASP A 491 -7.31 -38.25 -8.12
C ASP A 491 -6.84 -37.29 -9.24
N CYS A 492 -7.46 -36.11 -9.36
CA CYS A 492 -7.03 -35.07 -10.31
C CYS A 492 -5.60 -34.60 -10.03
N LEU A 493 -5.24 -34.39 -8.76
CA LEU A 493 -3.87 -34.01 -8.38
C LEU A 493 -2.87 -35.09 -8.80
N PHE A 494 -3.19 -36.37 -8.57
CA PHE A 494 -2.34 -37.48 -8.99
C PHE A 494 -2.16 -37.54 -10.51
N VAL A 495 -3.25 -37.54 -11.27
CA VAL A 495 -3.22 -37.59 -12.75
C VAL A 495 -2.53 -36.37 -13.36
N SER A 496 -2.59 -35.21 -12.70
CA SER A 496 -1.94 -34.00 -13.18
C SER A 496 -0.41 -34.09 -13.20
N GLU A 497 0.19 -34.81 -12.26
CA GLU A 497 1.63 -35.03 -12.21
C GLU A 497 2.06 -35.86 -13.43
N GLU A 498 1.33 -36.94 -13.73
CA GLU A 498 1.54 -37.74 -14.94
C GLU A 498 1.39 -36.91 -16.22
N MET A 499 0.29 -36.16 -16.34
CA MET A 499 0.02 -35.32 -17.51
C MET A 499 1.10 -34.24 -17.70
N HIS A 500 1.69 -33.73 -16.62
CA HIS A 500 2.80 -32.79 -16.70
C HIS A 500 4.08 -33.46 -17.22
N TRP A 501 4.47 -34.60 -16.65
CA TRP A 501 5.66 -35.34 -17.10
C TRP A 501 5.56 -35.77 -18.57
N GLN A 502 4.35 -36.05 -19.06
CA GLN A 502 4.08 -36.33 -20.48
C GLN A 502 4.03 -35.08 -21.37
N GLY A 503 4.27 -33.88 -20.83
CA GLY A 503 4.22 -32.61 -21.56
C GLY A 503 2.80 -32.19 -22.01
N ARG A 504 1.75 -32.84 -21.48
CA ARG A 504 0.33 -32.50 -21.79
C ARG A 504 -0.12 -31.24 -21.05
N ILE A 505 0.52 -30.93 -19.93
CA ILE A 505 0.33 -29.73 -19.12
C ILE A 505 1.70 -29.06 -18.92
N GLN A 506 1.76 -27.75 -19.15
CA GLN A 506 2.99 -26.98 -19.00
C GLN A 506 3.18 -26.45 -17.59
N ARG A 507 2.11 -26.04 -16.89
CA ARG A 507 2.22 -25.46 -15.53
C ARG A 507 1.56 -26.40 -14.51
N VAL A 508 2.37 -27.15 -13.75
CA VAL A 508 1.86 -28.02 -12.65
C VAL A 508 1.10 -27.22 -11.61
N GLU A 509 1.49 -25.96 -11.44
CA GLU A 509 0.91 -25.00 -10.51
C GLU A 509 -0.53 -24.63 -10.86
N SER A 510 -0.90 -24.68 -12.15
CA SER A 510 -2.29 -24.53 -12.59
C SER A 510 -3.21 -25.60 -12.00
N VAL A 511 -2.64 -26.70 -11.53
CA VAL A 511 -3.37 -27.85 -10.98
C VAL A 511 -3.33 -27.82 -9.44
N SER A 512 -3.93 -26.77 -8.87
CA SER A 512 -4.16 -26.65 -7.44
C SER A 512 -5.64 -26.85 -7.10
N LYS A 513 -5.94 -27.23 -5.85
CA LYS A 513 -7.32 -27.52 -5.41
C LYS A 513 -8.32 -26.41 -5.80
N PRO A 514 -8.01 -25.10 -5.63
CA PRO A 514 -8.93 -24.04 -6.03
C PRO A 514 -9.32 -24.05 -7.52
N PHE A 515 -8.37 -24.27 -8.43
CA PHE A 515 -8.66 -24.29 -9.87
C PHE A 515 -9.38 -25.57 -10.28
N LEU A 516 -9.02 -26.72 -9.69
CA LEU A 516 -9.70 -28.00 -9.91
C LEU A 516 -11.17 -27.96 -9.47
N ILE A 517 -11.47 -27.35 -8.32
CA ILE A 517 -12.85 -27.19 -7.83
C ILE A 517 -13.69 -26.42 -8.84
N ASN A 518 -13.17 -25.35 -9.45
CA ASN A 518 -13.90 -24.62 -10.48
C ASN A 518 -14.11 -25.47 -11.75
N GLY A 519 -13.13 -26.29 -12.15
CA GLY A 519 -13.29 -27.24 -13.25
C GLY A 519 -14.36 -28.30 -12.97
N ILE A 520 -14.42 -28.82 -11.74
CA ILE A 520 -15.47 -29.77 -11.31
C ILE A 520 -16.84 -29.09 -11.32
N ARG A 521 -16.94 -27.83 -10.87
CA ARG A 521 -18.18 -27.05 -10.94
C ARG A 521 -18.64 -26.85 -12.37
N LEU A 522 -17.72 -26.60 -13.30
CA LEU A 522 -18.02 -26.53 -14.72
C LEU A 522 -18.53 -27.85 -15.27
N ALA A 523 -17.83 -28.96 -14.99
CA ALA A 523 -18.25 -30.30 -15.41
C ALA A 523 -19.64 -30.66 -14.87
N LYS A 524 -19.93 -30.35 -13.59
CA LYS A 524 -21.26 -30.50 -12.99
C LYS A 524 -22.32 -29.65 -13.72
N ASN A 525 -22.02 -28.39 -14.00
CA ASN A 525 -22.95 -27.50 -14.69
C ASN A 525 -23.25 -27.93 -16.13
N LEU A 526 -22.31 -28.61 -16.79
CA LEU A 526 -22.49 -29.17 -18.12
C LEU A 526 -23.09 -30.59 -18.13
N GLY A 527 -23.36 -31.18 -16.96
CA GLY A 527 -23.88 -32.54 -16.86
C GLY A 527 -22.87 -33.62 -17.28
N LEU A 528 -21.57 -33.36 -17.13
CA LEU A 528 -20.48 -34.23 -17.58
C LEU A 528 -19.98 -35.22 -16.51
N ILE A 529 -20.56 -35.21 -15.30
CA ILE A 529 -20.17 -36.16 -14.25
C ILE A 529 -20.75 -37.54 -14.59
N PRO A 530 -19.91 -38.59 -14.76
CA PRO A 530 -20.38 -39.95 -15.00
C PRO A 530 -21.24 -40.47 -13.85
N THR A 531 -22.24 -41.26 -14.18
CA THR A 531 -23.11 -42.00 -13.25
C THR A 531 -22.91 -43.50 -13.47
N PRO A 532 -23.28 -44.37 -12.50
CA PRO A 532 -23.21 -45.82 -12.70
C PRO A 532 -23.89 -46.31 -13.98
N ASP A 533 -24.96 -45.62 -14.41
CA ASP A 533 -25.76 -45.97 -15.59
C ASP A 533 -25.29 -45.28 -16.90
N ASP A 534 -24.43 -44.26 -16.82
CA ASP A 534 -23.98 -43.49 -18.00
C ASP A 534 -22.56 -42.97 -17.76
N ASP A 535 -21.60 -43.51 -18.53
CA ASP A 535 -20.19 -43.15 -18.40
C ASP A 535 -19.82 -41.80 -19.03
N LYS A 536 -20.76 -41.13 -19.70
CA LYS A 536 -20.61 -39.83 -20.37
C LYS A 536 -19.39 -39.76 -21.31
N LYS A 537 -18.90 -40.88 -21.85
CA LYS A 537 -17.66 -40.93 -22.66
C LYS A 537 -17.67 -39.96 -23.84
N ILE A 538 -18.71 -39.99 -24.66
CA ILE A 538 -18.81 -39.14 -25.88
C ILE A 538 -18.86 -37.64 -25.51
N PRO A 539 -19.75 -37.19 -24.60
CA PRO A 539 -19.75 -35.81 -24.11
C PRO A 539 -18.39 -35.35 -23.56
N LEU A 540 -17.73 -36.20 -22.75
CA LEU A 540 -16.41 -35.90 -22.18
C LEU A 540 -15.33 -35.77 -23.25
N GLN A 541 -15.31 -36.67 -24.24
CA GLN A 541 -14.37 -36.61 -25.37
C GLN A 541 -14.54 -35.33 -26.20
N ASN A 542 -15.79 -34.97 -26.52
CA ASN A 542 -16.10 -33.75 -27.28
C ASN A 542 -15.68 -32.50 -26.52
N PHE A 543 -15.95 -32.45 -25.22
CA PHE A 543 -15.58 -31.31 -24.40
C PHE A 543 -14.06 -31.21 -24.19
N LEU A 544 -13.36 -32.34 -24.00
CA LEU A 544 -11.90 -32.36 -23.95
C LEU A 544 -11.28 -31.86 -25.27
N LYS A 545 -11.86 -32.22 -26.42
CA LYS A 545 -11.45 -31.70 -27.74
C LYS A 545 -11.60 -30.18 -27.81
N GLN A 546 -12.71 -29.63 -27.32
CA GLN A 546 -12.91 -28.18 -27.24
C GLN A 546 -11.85 -27.50 -26.35
N LEU A 547 -11.55 -28.05 -25.17
CA LEU A 547 -10.52 -27.52 -24.29
C LEU A 547 -9.12 -27.57 -24.91
N ASN A 548 -8.81 -28.64 -25.65
CA ASN A 548 -7.55 -28.77 -26.38
C ASN A 548 -7.42 -27.76 -27.53
N ASP A 549 -8.51 -27.42 -28.22
CA ASP A 549 -8.52 -26.36 -29.23
C ASP A 549 -8.20 -24.99 -28.62
N VAL A 550 -8.86 -24.64 -27.51
CA VAL A 550 -8.59 -23.39 -26.78
C VAL A 550 -7.13 -23.36 -26.30
N ALA A 551 -6.63 -24.45 -25.72
CA ALA A 551 -5.24 -24.56 -25.28
C ALA A 551 -4.25 -24.36 -26.45
N LYS A 552 -4.55 -24.91 -27.64
CA LYS A 552 -3.73 -24.73 -28.84
C LYS A 552 -3.70 -23.27 -29.28
N ARG A 553 -4.84 -22.57 -29.29
CA ARG A 553 -4.91 -21.13 -29.60
C ARG A 553 -4.12 -20.29 -28.59
N ILE A 554 -4.23 -20.60 -27.29
CA ILE A 554 -3.42 -19.94 -26.25
C ILE A 554 -1.92 -20.18 -26.50
N LYS A 555 -1.51 -21.40 -26.86
CA LYS A 555 -0.12 -21.72 -27.20
C LYS A 555 0.38 -20.96 -28.44
N THR A 556 -0.48 -20.76 -29.45
CA THR A 556 -0.16 -19.89 -30.59
C THR A 556 0.10 -18.45 -30.15
N LEU A 557 -0.77 -17.89 -29.30
CA LEU A 557 -0.59 -16.55 -28.72
C LEU A 557 0.66 -16.45 -27.84
N GLN A 558 0.98 -17.49 -27.08
CA GLN A 558 2.21 -17.57 -26.30
C GLN A 558 3.45 -17.54 -27.20
N GLY A 559 3.43 -18.25 -28.34
CA GLY A 559 4.48 -18.18 -29.34
C GLY A 559 4.72 -16.75 -29.82
N ILE A 560 3.65 -16.01 -30.17
CA ILE A 560 3.73 -14.60 -30.56
C ILE A 560 4.29 -13.72 -29.43
N ALA A 561 3.89 -13.97 -28.18
CA ALA A 561 4.38 -13.21 -27.03
C ALA A 561 5.88 -13.44 -26.78
N LEU A 562 6.39 -14.65 -27.05
CA LEU A 562 7.80 -15.03 -26.85
C LEU A 562 8.70 -14.60 -28.01
N THR A 563 8.20 -14.54 -29.25
CA THR A 563 9.00 -14.14 -30.44
C THR A 563 9.17 -12.63 -30.58
N LYS A 564 8.45 -11.83 -29.79
CA LYS A 564 8.68 -10.38 -29.70
C LYS A 564 10.01 -10.11 -29.00
N ASN A 565 11.07 -10.06 -29.81
CA ASN A 565 12.41 -9.64 -29.39
C ASN A 565 12.41 -8.18 -28.93
N GLU A 566 13.34 -7.86 -28.02
CA GLU A 566 13.69 -6.51 -27.52
C GLU A 566 14.14 -5.51 -28.63
N ALA A 567 14.01 -5.88 -29.91
CA ALA A 567 14.50 -5.13 -31.05
C ALA A 567 13.43 -4.15 -31.56
N THR A 568 13.86 -2.91 -31.79
CA THR A 568 13.09 -1.79 -32.35
C THR A 568 11.95 -1.25 -31.49
N SER A 569 12.30 -0.69 -30.33
CA SER A 569 12.04 0.74 -30.22
C SER A 569 13.40 1.42 -30.36
N SER A 570 13.55 2.23 -31.41
CA SER A 570 14.30 3.47 -31.28
C SER A 570 13.96 4.09 -29.92
N SER A 571 14.81 4.94 -29.40
CA SER A 571 14.35 5.95 -28.44
C SER A 571 13.29 6.84 -29.11
N GLU A 572 12.12 6.30 -29.44
CA GLU A 572 10.89 6.96 -29.10
C GLU A 572 10.92 7.03 -27.57
N ILE A 573 11.69 8.03 -27.10
CA ILE A 573 11.13 9.00 -26.19
C ILE A 573 9.71 9.17 -26.71
N ILE A 574 8.76 8.46 -26.09
CA ILE A 574 7.38 8.94 -26.09
C ILE A 574 7.60 10.40 -25.75
N PRO A 575 7.29 11.34 -26.66
CA PRO A 575 7.49 12.74 -26.38
C PRO A 575 6.96 12.91 -24.98
N VAL A 576 7.77 13.46 -24.08
CA VAL A 576 7.15 14.14 -22.97
C VAL A 576 6.45 15.34 -23.63
N GLU A 577 5.38 15.09 -24.39
CA GLU A 577 4.18 15.89 -24.33
C GLU A 577 3.72 15.72 -22.89
N ARG A 578 4.48 16.44 -22.06
CA ARG A 578 4.05 17.14 -20.90
C ARG A 578 2.78 17.88 -21.35
N GLU A 579 1.65 17.20 -21.30
CA GLU A 579 0.58 17.80 -20.52
C GLU A 579 1.07 17.74 -19.07
N ILE A 580 2.00 18.64 -18.76
CA ILE A 580 2.09 19.21 -17.44
C ILE A 580 0.67 19.66 -17.17
N VAL A 581 0.00 18.95 -16.26
CA VAL A 581 -1.30 19.39 -15.75
C VAL A 581 -1.08 20.82 -15.28
N PRO A 582 -1.76 21.84 -15.85
CA PRO A 582 -1.59 23.21 -15.43
C PRO A 582 -1.82 23.28 -13.92
N GLY A 583 -0.77 23.62 -13.15
CA GLY A 583 -0.84 23.70 -11.68
C GLY A 583 -0.25 22.52 -10.90
N SER A 584 0.60 21.68 -11.51
CA SER A 584 1.42 20.72 -10.73
C SER A 584 2.51 21.46 -9.92
N LYS A 585 2.78 21.04 -8.67
CA LYS A 585 3.80 21.69 -7.81
C LYS A 585 5.19 21.69 -8.44
N THR A 586 5.54 20.65 -9.20
CA THR A 586 6.83 20.50 -9.89
C THR A 586 6.98 21.45 -11.09
N GLU A 587 5.88 21.77 -11.79
CA GLU A 587 5.87 22.81 -12.83
C GLU A 587 6.20 24.17 -12.22
N ALA A 588 5.51 24.56 -11.15
CA ALA A 588 5.70 25.86 -10.53
C ALA A 588 7.15 26.11 -10.08
N ILE A 589 7.82 25.09 -9.53
CA ILE A 589 9.21 25.23 -9.05
C ILE A 589 10.24 25.17 -10.18
N THR A 590 10.01 24.40 -11.25
CA THR A 590 10.98 24.25 -12.35
C THR A 590 10.80 25.30 -13.45
N ARG A 591 9.65 25.98 -13.53
CA ARG A 591 9.33 26.97 -14.57
C ARG A 591 10.38 28.07 -14.67
N SER A 592 10.74 28.68 -13.53
CA SER A 592 11.76 29.75 -13.48
C SER A 592 13.11 29.32 -14.07
N VAL A 593 13.54 28.08 -13.79
CA VAL A 593 14.79 27.52 -14.32
C VAL A 593 14.67 27.26 -15.83
N MET A 594 13.54 26.70 -16.27
CA MET A 594 13.34 26.35 -17.68
C MET A 594 13.21 27.60 -18.58
N GLU A 595 12.60 28.67 -18.06
CA GLU A 595 12.46 29.98 -18.73
C GLU A 595 13.74 30.83 -18.67
N GLY A 596 14.67 30.51 -17.77
CA GLY A 596 15.93 31.24 -17.58
C GLY A 596 16.96 31.06 -18.71
N GLU A 597 18.13 31.69 -18.55
CA GLU A 597 19.28 31.54 -19.47
C GLU A 597 19.81 30.09 -19.47
N SER A 598 20.43 29.65 -20.57
CA SER A 598 21.05 28.33 -20.70
C SER A 598 22.56 28.47 -20.88
N GLY A 599 23.34 27.55 -20.32
CA GLY A 599 24.79 27.47 -20.54
C GLY A 599 25.57 26.99 -19.32
N ALA A 600 26.75 26.43 -19.58
CA ALA A 600 27.63 25.85 -18.55
C ALA A 600 28.26 26.90 -17.64
N HIS A 601 28.27 28.18 -18.04
CA HIS A 601 28.70 29.30 -17.21
C HIS A 601 27.78 29.57 -16.01
N ILE A 602 26.59 28.97 -15.95
CA ILE A 602 25.68 29.11 -14.82
C ILE A 602 25.87 27.93 -13.86
N GLY A 603 26.20 28.21 -12.60
CA GLY A 603 26.26 27.22 -11.54
C GLY A 603 24.89 26.95 -10.92
N ALA A 604 24.61 25.70 -10.56
CA ALA A 604 23.47 25.33 -9.72
C ALA A 604 23.97 24.50 -8.53
N PHE A 605 24.05 25.13 -7.37
CA PHE A 605 24.61 24.57 -6.15
C PHE A 605 23.51 24.08 -5.22
N PHE A 606 23.64 22.87 -4.71
CA PHE A 606 22.65 22.26 -3.81
C PHE A 606 23.30 21.84 -2.50
N ASP A 607 22.74 22.26 -1.36
CA ASP A 607 23.03 21.58 -0.10
C ASP A 607 22.39 20.18 -0.09
N LEU A 608 22.90 19.29 0.75
CA LEU A 608 22.45 17.91 0.85
C LEU A 608 21.31 17.74 1.85
N ASP A 609 21.64 17.89 3.14
CA ASP A 609 20.73 17.61 4.24
C ASP A 609 19.57 18.61 4.21
N ARG A 610 18.33 18.12 4.36
CA ARG A 610 17.07 18.91 4.32
C ARG A 610 16.79 19.74 3.06
N THR A 611 17.68 19.65 2.07
CA THR A 611 17.58 20.33 0.76
C THR A 611 17.38 19.30 -0.35
N LEU A 612 18.38 18.45 -0.63
CA LEU A 612 18.22 17.32 -1.56
C LEU A 612 17.48 16.15 -0.91
N ILE A 613 17.72 15.89 0.38
CA ILE A 613 17.09 14.81 1.16
C ILE A 613 16.26 15.33 2.34
N LYS A 614 15.23 14.59 2.78
CA LYS A 614 14.33 15.01 3.87
C LYS A 614 14.95 15.00 5.27
N GLY A 615 15.94 14.13 5.49
CA GLY A 615 16.60 13.91 6.78
C GLY A 615 18.01 14.48 6.90
N PHE A 616 18.71 14.11 7.99
CA PHE A 616 20.15 14.35 8.15
C PHE A 616 20.93 13.09 7.78
N SER A 617 21.77 13.18 6.76
CA SER A 617 22.60 12.06 6.28
C SER A 617 23.52 11.50 7.37
N ALA A 618 24.02 12.33 8.29
CA ALA A 618 24.93 11.91 9.37
C ALA A 618 24.26 10.97 10.38
N LYS A 619 22.98 11.20 10.68
CA LYS A 619 22.20 10.38 11.61
C LYS A 619 21.99 8.97 11.05
N GLU A 620 21.55 8.86 9.80
CA GLU A 620 21.25 7.58 9.17
C GLU A 620 22.53 6.76 8.90
N PHE A 621 23.62 7.44 8.55
CA PHE A 621 24.95 6.83 8.44
C PHE A 621 25.43 6.28 9.79
N PHE A 622 25.25 7.05 10.88
CA PHE A 622 25.59 6.60 12.23
C PHE A 622 24.74 5.39 12.68
N GLN A 623 23.42 5.44 12.51
CA GLN A 623 22.53 4.33 12.87
C GLN A 623 22.89 3.04 12.12
N THR A 624 23.15 3.15 10.82
CA THR A 624 23.55 2.00 9.98
C THR A 624 24.91 1.46 10.43
N LYS A 625 25.86 2.33 10.78
CA LYS A 625 27.18 1.93 11.30
C LYS A 625 27.07 1.18 12.63
N VAL A 626 26.24 1.66 13.57
CA VAL A 626 26.00 1.00 14.87
C VAL A 626 25.31 -0.36 14.69
N LEU A 627 24.28 -0.42 13.85
CA LEU A 627 23.50 -1.64 13.59
C LEU A 627 24.29 -2.70 12.79
N SER A 628 25.34 -2.30 12.07
CA SER A 628 26.18 -3.24 11.30
C SER A 628 27.05 -4.16 12.16
N GLY A 629 27.16 -3.91 13.47
CA GLY A 629 28.01 -4.69 14.39
C GLY A 629 29.51 -4.48 14.19
N ARG A 630 29.91 -3.50 13.37
CA ARG A 630 31.32 -3.22 12.99
C ARG A 630 31.98 -2.14 13.88
N ILE A 631 31.46 -1.89 15.08
CA ILE A 631 31.94 -0.86 16.02
C ILE A 631 32.49 -1.51 17.29
N THR A 632 33.61 -0.98 17.80
CA THR A 632 34.24 -1.37 19.07
C THR A 632 33.67 -0.53 20.22
N GLY A 633 33.42 -1.10 21.41
CA GLY A 633 32.78 -0.38 22.54
C GLY A 633 33.48 0.93 22.98
N ARG A 634 34.77 1.08 22.69
CA ARG A 634 35.57 2.28 22.96
C ARG A 634 35.22 3.46 22.01
N GLU A 635 34.77 3.16 20.80
CA GLU A 635 34.39 4.15 19.77
C GLU A 635 33.04 4.81 20.07
N ILE A 636 32.11 4.07 20.71
CA ILE A 636 30.80 4.57 21.15
C ILE A 636 30.97 5.61 22.26
N VAL A 637 31.86 5.34 23.23
CA VAL A 637 32.12 6.22 24.37
C VAL A 637 32.81 7.52 23.95
N ALA A 638 33.81 7.44 23.06
CA ALA A 638 34.51 8.62 22.55
C ALA A 638 33.59 9.57 21.77
N GLN A 639 32.65 9.02 21.00
CA GLN A 639 31.68 9.82 20.24
C GLN A 639 30.58 10.42 21.12
N PHE A 640 30.19 9.74 22.21
CA PHE A 640 29.27 10.29 23.23
C PHE A 640 29.90 11.42 24.04
N ALA A 641 31.20 11.38 24.30
CA ALA A 641 31.91 12.46 25.00
C ALA A 641 31.84 13.79 24.22
N GLY A 642 31.92 13.76 22.89
CA GLY A 642 31.78 14.97 22.05
C GLY A 642 30.39 15.62 22.12
N VAL A 643 29.34 14.80 22.20
CA VAL A 643 27.95 15.27 22.39
C VAL A 643 27.75 15.86 23.79
N MET A 644 28.39 15.29 24.81
CA MET A 644 28.35 15.81 26.20
C MET A 644 29.09 17.15 26.33
N VAL A 645 30.23 17.31 25.65
CA VAL A 645 30.96 18.60 25.58
C VAL A 645 30.11 19.67 24.88
N TYR A 646 29.38 19.31 23.82
CA TYR A 646 28.45 20.21 23.12
C TYR A 646 27.29 20.68 24.02
N ALA A 647 26.73 19.79 24.83
CA ALA A 647 25.65 20.12 25.77
C ALA A 647 26.10 21.06 26.91
N MET A 648 27.41 21.21 27.14
CA MET A 648 27.98 22.01 28.24
C MET A 648 28.46 23.42 27.85
N GLY A 649 28.37 23.84 26.58
CA GLY A 649 28.44 25.26 26.20
C GLY A 649 29.76 25.73 25.55
N ASN A 650 29.74 25.82 24.22
CA ASN A 650 30.18 26.95 23.38
C ASN A 650 30.03 26.49 21.91
N GLY A 651 29.07 27.06 21.17
CA GLY A 651 28.63 26.58 19.86
C GLY A 651 29.64 26.74 18.72
N ASN A 652 30.70 25.93 18.70
CA ASN A 652 31.63 25.85 17.58
C ASN A 652 31.61 24.44 16.97
N PHE A 653 30.86 24.27 15.87
CA PHE A 653 30.65 22.98 15.18
C PHE A 653 31.95 22.42 14.57
N ALA A 654 32.93 23.28 14.27
CA ALA A 654 34.28 22.86 13.89
C ALA A 654 34.96 21.99 14.96
N GLY A 655 34.67 22.25 16.25
CA GLY A 655 35.12 21.43 17.36
C GLY A 655 34.49 20.03 17.37
N LEU A 656 33.22 19.90 16.95
CA LEU A 656 32.53 18.62 16.85
C LEU A 656 33.03 17.78 15.66
N ALA A 657 33.26 18.42 14.51
CA ALA A 657 33.85 17.78 13.35
C ALA A 657 35.29 17.30 13.64
N ALA A 658 36.11 18.11 14.34
CA ALA A 658 37.45 17.73 14.75
C ALA A 658 37.47 16.57 15.76
N VAL A 659 36.53 16.56 16.72
CA VAL A 659 36.35 15.42 17.66
C VAL A 659 35.88 14.17 16.93
N GLY A 660 34.97 14.30 15.95
CA GLY A 660 34.53 13.22 15.09
C GLY A 660 35.66 12.63 14.23
N ALA A 661 36.50 13.49 13.65
CA ALA A 661 37.68 13.09 12.88
C ALA A 661 38.71 12.38 13.78
N GLN A 662 39.00 12.89 14.98
CA GLN A 662 39.88 12.21 15.93
C GLN A 662 39.35 10.83 16.34
N GLY A 663 38.03 10.68 16.49
CA GLY A 663 37.37 9.43 16.85
C GLY A 663 37.51 8.31 15.82
N VAL A 664 37.93 8.61 14.59
CA VAL A 664 38.10 7.62 13.50
C VAL A 664 39.56 7.39 13.10
N LYS A 665 40.51 8.00 13.83
CA LYS A 665 41.95 7.87 13.59
C LYS A 665 42.40 6.40 13.62
N GLY A 666 43.10 5.98 12.58
CA GLY A 666 43.61 4.61 12.42
C GLY A 666 42.62 3.62 11.81
N LEU A 667 41.38 4.02 11.50
CA LEU A 667 40.42 3.18 10.80
C LEU A 667 40.67 3.17 9.29
N LYS A 668 40.37 2.04 8.65
CA LYS A 668 40.43 1.90 7.19
C LYS A 668 39.29 2.67 6.52
N GLU A 669 39.63 3.50 5.55
CA GLU A 669 38.67 4.30 4.78
C GLU A 669 37.62 3.42 4.07
N LYS A 670 38.04 2.26 3.56
CA LYS A 670 37.18 1.32 2.83
C LYS A 670 35.89 0.96 3.59
N VAL A 671 35.95 0.89 4.92
CA VAL A 671 34.77 0.60 5.76
C VAL A 671 33.71 1.70 5.64
N PHE A 672 34.12 2.96 5.53
CA PHE A 672 33.20 4.10 5.42
C PHE A 672 32.60 4.19 4.03
N ILE A 673 33.36 3.85 2.98
CA ILE A 673 32.83 3.72 1.62
C ILE A 673 31.73 2.66 1.59
N GLU A 674 31.99 1.45 2.12
CA GLU A 674 31.00 0.37 2.17
C GLU A 674 29.75 0.73 2.98
N VAL A 675 29.93 1.34 4.16
CA VAL A 675 28.80 1.79 4.99
C VAL A 675 28.02 2.90 4.29
N GLY A 676 28.67 3.76 3.51
CA GLY A 676 28.03 4.78 2.66
C GLY A 676 27.09 4.18 1.63
N GLU A 677 27.56 3.21 0.84
CA GLU A 677 26.74 2.49 -0.15
C GLU A 677 25.56 1.77 0.51
N ASP A 678 25.82 1.09 1.63
CA ASP A 678 24.79 0.38 2.39
C ASP A 678 23.72 1.34 2.94
N THR A 679 24.14 2.48 3.49
CA THR A 679 23.25 3.51 4.03
C THR A 679 22.42 4.12 2.92
N TYR A 680 23.02 4.36 1.75
CA TYR A 680 22.33 4.87 0.58
C TYR A 680 21.21 3.93 0.12
N HIS A 681 21.53 2.66 -0.12
CA HIS A 681 20.57 1.67 -0.61
C HIS A 681 19.46 1.32 0.40
N LYS A 682 19.76 1.38 1.70
CA LYS A 682 18.80 1.03 2.76
C LYS A 682 17.92 2.19 3.17
N HIS A 683 18.42 3.42 3.14
CA HIS A 683 17.75 4.58 3.74
C HIS A 683 17.75 5.83 2.85
N LEU A 684 18.92 6.30 2.36
CA LEU A 684 18.98 7.65 1.75
C LEU A 684 18.33 7.76 0.35
N ALA A 685 18.24 6.68 -0.42
CA ALA A 685 17.62 6.71 -1.75
C ALA A 685 16.13 7.11 -1.72
N ASP A 686 15.38 6.67 -0.70
CA ASP A 686 13.95 6.97 -0.52
C ASP A 686 13.70 8.37 0.10
N GLU A 687 14.75 9.01 0.62
CA GLU A 687 14.71 10.30 1.31
C GLU A 687 14.90 11.50 0.37
N ILE A 688 15.36 11.29 -0.87
CA ILE A 688 15.53 12.36 -1.87
C ILE A 688 14.16 12.96 -2.22
N TYR A 689 14.05 14.29 -2.16
CA TYR A 689 12.82 14.98 -2.55
C TYR A 689 12.54 14.81 -4.06
N PRO A 690 11.34 14.38 -4.46
CA PRO A 690 10.95 14.36 -5.88
C PRO A 690 11.09 15.73 -6.55
N GLU A 691 10.79 16.80 -5.80
CA GLU A 691 10.93 18.19 -6.25
C GLU A 691 12.39 18.59 -6.45
N SER A 692 13.29 18.20 -5.54
CA SER A 692 14.73 18.45 -5.69
C SER A 692 15.32 17.68 -6.87
N ARG A 693 14.86 16.43 -7.10
CA ARG A 693 15.22 15.66 -8.30
C ARG A 693 14.76 16.37 -9.58
N ALA A 694 13.56 16.95 -9.58
CA ALA A 694 13.05 17.72 -10.72
C ALA A 694 13.86 19.00 -10.97
N LEU A 695 14.27 19.72 -9.92
CA LEU A 695 15.11 20.92 -10.01
C LEU A 695 16.50 20.60 -10.56
N VAL A 696 17.17 19.56 -10.03
CA VAL A 696 18.46 19.09 -10.55
C VAL A 696 18.35 18.73 -12.03
N ALA A 697 17.31 17.96 -12.40
CA ALA A 697 17.08 17.59 -13.80
C ALA A 697 16.81 18.81 -14.70
N ALA A 698 16.11 19.84 -14.21
CA ALA A 698 15.88 21.07 -14.95
C ALA A 698 17.18 21.84 -15.23
N HIS A 699 18.04 21.98 -14.22
CA HIS A 699 19.35 22.61 -14.39
C HIS A 699 20.27 21.83 -15.34
N LEU A 700 20.32 20.51 -15.22
CA LEU A 700 21.05 19.64 -16.16
C LEU A 700 20.52 19.79 -17.60
N ALA A 701 19.19 19.85 -17.78
CA ALA A 701 18.57 20.03 -19.09
C ALA A 701 18.88 21.41 -19.72
N LYS A 702 19.11 22.44 -18.89
CA LYS A 702 19.52 23.78 -19.33
C LYS A 702 21.03 23.90 -19.59
N GLY A 703 21.78 22.82 -19.36
CA GLY A 703 23.22 22.77 -19.54
C GLY A 703 24.01 23.52 -18.46
N HIS A 704 23.42 23.74 -17.27
CA HIS A 704 24.11 24.39 -16.15
C HIS A 704 25.14 23.46 -15.51
N THR A 705 26.16 24.03 -14.88
CA THR A 705 27.13 23.28 -14.08
C THR A 705 26.53 23.00 -12.69
N VAL A 706 26.13 21.75 -12.45
CA VAL A 706 25.43 21.35 -11.22
C VAL A 706 26.40 20.77 -10.20
N ALA A 707 26.35 21.24 -8.94
CA ALA A 707 27.19 20.74 -7.86
C ALA A 707 26.44 20.54 -6.54
N ILE A 708 26.86 19.54 -5.75
CA ILE A 708 26.48 19.44 -4.33
C ILE A 708 27.55 20.17 -3.50
N ILE A 709 27.13 21.10 -2.64
CA ILE A 709 28.02 21.82 -1.70
C ILE A 709 27.50 21.58 -0.28
N SER A 710 28.16 20.71 0.48
CA SER A 710 27.63 20.27 1.79
C SER A 710 28.70 20.00 2.84
N ALA A 711 28.36 20.22 4.11
CA ALA A 711 29.23 19.92 5.26
C ALA A 711 29.41 18.42 5.51
N ALA A 712 28.59 17.58 4.88
CA ALA A 712 28.69 16.12 4.95
C ALA A 712 30.04 15.59 4.39
N THR A 713 30.31 14.32 4.63
CA THR A 713 31.51 13.62 4.13
C THR A 713 31.26 12.97 2.77
N PRO A 714 32.30 12.70 1.95
CA PRO A 714 32.13 12.09 0.63
C PRO A 714 31.41 10.75 0.67
N TYR A 715 31.49 10.01 1.78
CA TYR A 715 30.82 8.71 1.96
C TYR A 715 29.30 8.81 1.99
N GLN A 716 28.76 9.99 2.34
CA GLN A 716 27.33 10.27 2.36
C GLN A 716 26.89 10.91 1.03
N VAL A 717 27.72 11.82 0.50
CA VAL A 717 27.37 12.64 -0.66
C VAL A 717 27.52 11.89 -1.98
N ASN A 718 28.61 11.14 -2.16
CA ASN A 718 28.93 10.51 -3.45
C ASN A 718 27.85 9.53 -3.96
N PRO A 719 27.22 8.67 -3.13
CA PRO A 719 26.14 7.82 -3.60
C PRO A 719 24.92 8.60 -4.12
N ILE A 720 24.60 9.72 -3.47
CA ILE A 720 23.47 10.59 -3.85
C ILE A 720 23.81 11.38 -5.12
N ALA A 721 25.03 11.91 -5.23
CA ALA A 721 25.51 12.61 -6.42
C ALA A 721 25.41 11.72 -7.68
N ARG A 722 25.83 10.46 -7.57
CA ARG A 722 25.72 9.48 -8.68
C ARG A 722 24.27 9.18 -9.06
N ASP A 723 23.36 9.09 -8.09
CA ASP A 723 21.93 8.86 -8.36
C ASP A 723 21.25 10.04 -9.05
N LEU A 724 21.66 11.25 -8.71
CA LEU A 724 21.14 12.49 -9.27
C LEU A 724 21.87 12.94 -10.54
N ASN A 725 22.89 12.18 -10.98
CA ASN A 725 23.76 12.51 -12.10
C ASN A 725 24.42 13.89 -11.94
N ILE A 726 24.87 14.20 -10.72
CA ILE A 726 25.62 15.40 -10.37
C ILE A 726 27.11 15.05 -10.39
N GLU A 727 27.86 15.74 -11.25
CA GLU A 727 29.29 15.48 -11.45
C GLU A 727 30.16 16.11 -10.36
N HIS A 728 29.83 17.33 -9.93
CA HIS A 728 30.66 18.10 -9.01
C HIS A 728 30.19 17.93 -7.55
N VAL A 729 31.09 17.49 -6.67
CA VAL A 729 30.81 17.29 -5.25
C VAL A 729 31.84 18.03 -4.40
N MET A 730 31.40 19.05 -3.68
CA MET A 730 32.20 19.84 -2.75
C MET A 730 31.75 19.51 -1.32
N CYS A 731 32.59 18.80 -0.58
CA CYS A 731 32.21 18.29 0.74
C CYS A 731 33.39 18.30 1.73
N THR A 732 33.12 18.02 3.00
CA THR A 732 34.17 18.01 4.03
C THR A 732 35.00 16.73 3.91
N HIS A 733 36.30 16.88 3.62
CA HIS A 733 37.22 15.75 3.51
C HIS A 733 37.99 15.52 4.81
N MET A 734 38.08 14.25 5.22
CA MET A 734 38.99 13.81 6.28
C MET A 734 40.32 13.38 5.64
N GLU A 735 41.45 13.73 6.26
CA GLU A 735 42.78 13.36 5.74
C GLU A 735 42.99 11.84 5.87
N VAL A 736 43.33 11.21 4.75
CA VAL A 736 43.63 9.78 4.65
C VAL A 736 45.08 9.60 4.20
N LYS A 737 45.84 8.75 4.90
CA LYS A 737 47.19 8.31 4.52
C LYS A 737 47.27 6.79 4.59
N ASP A 738 47.84 6.18 3.56
CA ASP A 738 47.97 4.73 3.42
C ASP A 738 46.63 3.96 3.60
N GLY A 739 45.53 4.55 3.13
CA GLY A 739 44.17 3.98 3.23
C GLY A 739 43.55 4.04 4.62
N THR A 740 44.14 4.81 5.55
CA THR A 740 43.66 4.98 6.92
C THR A 740 43.46 6.45 7.29
N PHE A 741 42.45 6.74 8.12
CA PHE A 741 42.20 8.10 8.59
C PHE A 741 43.29 8.57 9.55
N THR A 742 43.81 9.77 9.32
CA THR A 742 44.83 10.38 10.21
C THR A 742 44.20 11.06 11.42
N GLY A 743 42.89 11.29 11.38
CA GLY A 743 42.10 12.00 12.38
C GLY A 743 42.11 13.53 12.25
N LYS A 744 42.57 14.04 11.10
CA LYS A 744 42.53 15.48 10.75
C LYS A 744 41.49 15.73 9.66
N ILE A 745 40.95 16.96 9.63
CA ILE A 745 40.12 17.46 8.53
C ILE A 745 41.02 18.22 7.56
N ILE A 746 40.73 18.12 6.26
CA ILE A 746 41.37 18.95 5.22
C ILE A 746 40.62 20.28 5.21
N GLU A 747 41.32 21.36 5.56
CA GLU A 747 40.75 22.71 5.61
C GLU A 747 40.87 23.42 4.25
N PRO A 748 39.92 24.30 3.88
CA PRO A 748 38.74 24.67 4.68
C PRO A 748 37.62 23.62 4.61
N ALA A 749 37.05 23.27 5.77
CA ALA A 749 35.86 22.43 5.83
C ALA A 749 34.67 23.07 5.10
N CYS A 750 33.82 22.28 4.44
CA CYS A 750 32.71 22.77 3.61
C CYS A 750 31.50 23.21 4.44
N TRP A 751 31.69 24.19 5.32
CA TRP A 751 30.69 24.67 6.28
C TRP A 751 30.72 26.20 6.39
N GLY A 752 29.55 26.84 6.42
CA GLY A 752 29.43 28.31 6.46
C GLY A 752 30.24 28.99 5.37
N ASP A 753 31.20 29.83 5.76
CA ASP A 753 32.17 30.48 4.84
C ASP A 753 32.92 29.50 3.94
N GLY A 754 33.15 28.27 4.40
CA GLY A 754 33.78 27.22 3.62
C GLY A 754 32.95 26.75 2.42
N LYS A 755 31.61 26.79 2.52
CA LYS A 755 30.74 26.53 1.34
C LYS A 755 30.87 27.64 0.30
N ALA A 756 30.94 28.89 0.76
CA ALA A 756 31.18 30.05 -0.12
C ALA A 756 32.57 29.98 -0.77
N HIS A 757 33.59 29.51 -0.05
CA HIS A 757 34.91 29.25 -0.61
C HIS A 757 34.87 28.17 -1.69
N ALA A 758 34.25 27.01 -1.41
CA ALA A 758 34.14 25.91 -2.35
C ALA A 758 33.39 26.31 -3.64
N ALA A 759 32.31 27.09 -3.53
CA ALA A 759 31.61 27.62 -4.69
C ALA A 759 32.48 28.57 -5.52
N LYS A 760 33.29 29.42 -4.88
CA LYS A 760 34.24 30.33 -5.56
C LYS A 760 35.38 29.58 -6.25
N GLU A 761 35.88 28.50 -5.64
CA GLU A 761 36.90 27.65 -6.27
C GLU A 761 36.32 26.96 -7.51
N LEU A 762 35.13 26.36 -7.39
CA LEU A 762 34.45 25.75 -8.52
C LEU A 762 34.12 26.76 -9.63
N ALA A 763 33.74 27.99 -9.25
CA ALA A 763 33.49 29.07 -10.20
C ALA A 763 34.74 29.50 -10.97
N LYS A 764 35.92 29.50 -10.32
CA LYS A 764 37.20 29.77 -11.01
C LYS A 764 37.58 28.64 -11.94
N GLU A 765 37.41 27.39 -11.52
CA GLU A 765 37.76 26.20 -12.30
C GLU A 765 36.92 26.07 -13.57
N HIS A 766 35.60 26.27 -13.45
CA HIS A 766 34.65 26.08 -14.56
C HIS A 766 34.17 27.39 -15.19
N GLN A 767 34.79 28.53 -14.86
CA GLN A 767 34.44 29.87 -15.38
C GLN A 767 32.95 30.21 -15.17
N LEU A 768 32.44 29.94 -13.98
CA LEU A 768 31.05 30.19 -13.62
C LEU A 768 30.81 31.65 -13.27
N ASP A 769 29.70 32.21 -13.76
CA ASP A 769 29.17 33.51 -13.37
C ASP A 769 28.29 33.34 -12.12
N LEU A 770 28.88 33.59 -10.95
CA LEU A 770 28.15 33.49 -9.68
C LEU A 770 26.95 34.45 -9.63
N SER A 771 27.00 35.60 -10.30
CA SER A 771 25.89 36.57 -10.36
C SER A 771 24.67 36.08 -11.13
N LYS A 772 24.78 34.94 -11.83
CA LYS A 772 23.68 34.23 -12.50
C LYS A 772 23.40 32.85 -11.91
N SER A 773 24.24 32.42 -10.97
CA SER A 773 24.20 31.06 -10.41
C SER A 773 23.15 30.92 -9.32
N TYR A 774 22.75 29.68 -9.06
CA TYR A 774 21.69 29.30 -8.12
C TYR A 774 22.31 28.64 -6.89
N PHE A 775 21.74 28.89 -5.72
CA PHE A 775 22.07 28.11 -4.52
C PHE A 775 20.83 27.74 -3.72
N TYR A 776 20.65 26.44 -3.47
CA TYR A 776 19.55 25.86 -2.71
C TYR A 776 20.04 25.37 -1.34
N THR A 777 19.42 25.84 -0.25
CA THR A 777 19.76 25.45 1.14
C THR A 777 18.58 25.67 2.10
N ASP A 778 18.54 24.92 3.21
CA ASP A 778 17.60 25.13 4.33
C ASP A 778 18.17 25.95 5.49
N SER A 779 19.48 26.22 5.52
CA SER A 779 20.19 26.72 6.69
C SER A 779 20.60 28.20 6.58
N ALA A 780 20.36 28.97 7.64
CA ALA A 780 20.87 30.35 7.73
C ALA A 780 22.40 30.43 7.86
N GLU A 781 23.07 29.33 8.20
CA GLU A 781 24.54 29.28 8.29
C GLU A 781 25.21 29.42 6.92
N ASP A 782 24.49 29.11 5.84
CA ASP A 782 24.98 29.21 4.47
C ASP A 782 24.75 30.60 3.85
N LEU A 783 24.43 31.60 4.67
CA LEU A 783 24.26 32.99 4.25
C LEU A 783 25.43 33.51 3.39
N PRO A 784 26.72 33.23 3.71
CA PRO A 784 27.84 33.68 2.87
C PRO A 784 27.80 33.18 1.42
N LEU A 785 27.20 32.00 1.17
CA LEU A 785 27.02 31.48 -0.20
C LEU A 785 25.74 32.04 -0.85
N LEU A 786 24.68 32.25 -0.07
CA LEU A 786 23.46 32.92 -0.57
C LEU A 786 23.73 34.36 -1.03
N GLU A 787 24.64 35.07 -0.38
CA GLU A 787 24.98 36.47 -0.70
C GLU A 787 25.83 36.64 -1.96
N ILE A 788 26.55 35.60 -2.39
CA ILE A 788 27.44 35.69 -3.57
C ILE A 788 26.79 35.20 -4.86
N VAL A 789 25.67 34.48 -4.77
CA VAL A 789 24.94 33.98 -5.95
C VAL A 789 23.86 34.97 -6.38
N GLY A 790 23.58 35.01 -7.69
CA GLY A 790 22.50 35.84 -8.24
C GLY A 790 21.10 35.34 -7.91
N GLU A 791 20.95 34.02 -7.77
CA GLU A 791 19.66 33.36 -7.57
C GLU A 791 19.66 32.55 -6.25
N PRO A 792 19.59 33.22 -5.09
CA PRO A 792 19.45 32.55 -3.79
C PRO A 792 18.07 31.90 -3.67
N ARG A 793 18.04 30.58 -3.43
CA ARG A 793 16.82 29.76 -3.37
C ARG A 793 16.67 29.03 -2.03
N PRO A 794 16.24 29.74 -0.96
CA PRO A 794 15.91 29.09 0.31
C PRO A 794 14.91 27.94 0.13
N MET A 795 15.29 26.74 0.55
CA MET A 795 14.51 25.52 0.39
C MET A 795 14.26 24.91 1.77
N ASN A 796 12.99 24.79 2.16
CA ASN A 796 12.59 24.37 3.51
C ASN A 796 13.26 25.18 4.65
N PRO A 797 13.40 26.52 4.54
CA PRO A 797 14.30 27.29 5.40
C PRO A 797 13.96 27.20 6.88
N ASP A 798 15.01 27.24 7.70
CA ASP A 798 14.91 27.44 9.15
C ASP A 798 14.26 28.81 9.48
N THR A 799 13.99 29.06 10.77
CA THR A 799 13.32 30.30 11.19
C THR A 799 14.15 31.55 10.88
N LYS A 800 15.48 31.49 10.99
CA LYS A 800 16.38 32.61 10.71
C LYS A 800 16.47 32.87 9.21
N LEU A 801 16.66 31.83 8.40
CA LEU A 801 16.71 31.93 6.95
C LEU A 801 15.35 32.35 6.38
N SER A 802 14.23 31.93 6.99
CA SER A 802 12.90 32.42 6.61
C SER A 802 12.76 33.93 6.81
N ALA A 803 13.32 34.47 7.89
CA ALA A 803 13.31 35.91 8.14
C ALA A 803 14.21 36.67 7.15
N LEU A 804 15.40 36.14 6.86
CA LEU A 804 16.32 36.70 5.86
C LEU A 804 15.73 36.65 4.44
N ALA A 805 15.09 35.55 4.08
CA ALA A 805 14.43 35.40 2.78
C ALA A 805 13.29 36.42 2.61
N TYR A 806 12.51 36.64 3.67
CA TYR A 806 11.47 37.68 3.67
C TYR A 806 12.06 39.10 3.55
N GLN A 807 13.17 39.38 4.23
CA GLN A 807 13.84 40.69 4.17
C GLN A 807 14.46 40.99 2.81
N ASN A 808 15.00 39.98 2.13
CA ASN A 808 15.71 40.11 0.85
C ASN A 808 14.86 39.73 -0.38
N ASP A 809 13.55 39.50 -0.18
CA ASP A 809 12.60 39.06 -1.22
C ASP A 809 13.05 37.80 -1.99
N TRP A 810 13.71 36.87 -1.29
CA TRP A 810 14.16 35.62 -1.88
C TRP A 810 13.02 34.64 -2.07
N THR A 811 13.01 33.95 -3.21
CA THR A 811 12.00 32.94 -3.50
C THR A 811 12.20 31.71 -2.61
N VAL A 812 11.21 31.45 -1.74
CA VAL A 812 11.25 30.31 -0.83
C VAL A 812 10.52 29.10 -1.41
N TYR A 813 11.20 27.96 -1.50
CA TYR A 813 10.60 26.67 -1.79
C TYR A 813 10.25 25.91 -0.51
N ARG A 814 9.03 25.37 -0.41
CA ARG A 814 8.63 24.48 0.70
C ARG A 814 8.12 23.15 0.15
N LEU A 815 8.92 22.11 0.32
CA LEU A 815 8.71 20.78 -0.25
C LEU A 815 7.94 19.90 0.77
N ASN A 816 6.67 19.61 0.45
CA ASN A 816 5.69 18.77 1.17
C ASN A 816 5.39 19.09 2.66
N ASP A 817 4.14 19.48 2.91
CA ASP A 817 3.47 19.51 4.22
C ASP A 817 3.18 18.08 4.73
N GLU A 818 4.22 17.39 5.22
CA GLU A 818 4.04 16.58 6.43
C GLU A 818 4.51 17.46 7.58
N THR A 819 3.62 17.72 8.55
CA THR A 819 3.92 18.42 9.80
C THR A 819 5.33 18.11 10.25
N ARG A 820 6.21 19.12 10.28
CA ARG A 820 7.61 19.03 10.73
C ARG A 820 7.69 18.05 11.92
N PRO A 821 8.15 16.80 11.75
CA PRO A 821 8.56 16.03 12.90
C PRO A 821 9.92 16.61 13.21
N GLY A 822 9.95 17.65 14.05
CA GLY A 822 11.17 17.99 14.73
C GLY A 822 11.72 16.69 15.30
N VAL A 823 12.99 16.38 15.06
CA VAL A 823 13.66 15.30 15.80
C VAL A 823 13.53 15.58 17.31
N THR A 824 13.33 16.85 17.66
CA THR A 824 12.86 17.35 18.95
C THR A 824 11.47 16.88 19.38
N ASN A 825 10.49 16.53 18.53
CA ASN A 825 9.14 16.09 18.95
C ASN A 825 9.06 14.61 19.30
N PHE A 826 9.80 13.72 18.66
CA PHE A 826 9.86 12.31 19.10
C PHE A 826 10.71 12.20 20.38
N LEU A 827 11.82 12.95 20.44
CA LEU A 827 12.62 13.08 21.65
C LEU A 827 11.83 13.81 22.75
N ARG A 828 11.11 14.91 22.47
CA ARG A 828 10.27 15.62 23.46
C ARG A 828 9.03 14.85 23.87
N THR A 829 8.40 14.05 23.01
CA THR A 829 7.25 13.22 23.42
C THR A 829 7.74 12.03 24.24
N GLY A 830 8.86 11.42 23.85
CA GLY A 830 9.53 10.37 24.63
C GLY A 830 10.09 10.87 25.96
N LEU A 831 10.66 12.09 25.98
CA LEU A 831 11.18 12.76 27.19
C LEU A 831 10.05 13.35 28.03
N ALA A 832 8.96 13.87 27.47
CA ALA A 832 7.78 14.31 28.21
C ALA A 832 7.10 13.12 28.91
N LEU A 833 6.93 11.99 28.20
CA LEU A 833 6.47 10.72 28.79
C LEU A 833 7.46 10.18 29.83
N GLY A 834 8.77 10.31 29.61
CA GLY A 834 9.80 9.97 30.59
C GLY A 834 9.83 10.87 31.82
N SER A 835 9.45 12.14 31.68
CA SER A 835 9.45 13.19 32.72
C SER A 835 8.22 13.14 33.65
N LEU A 836 7.18 12.42 33.23
CA LEU A 836 5.99 12.13 34.02
C LEU A 836 6.29 11.11 35.13
N ILE A 837 7.27 10.22 34.92
CA ILE A 837 7.65 9.20 35.88
C ILE A 837 8.26 9.82 37.16
N PRO A 838 9.26 10.74 37.09
CA PRO A 838 9.75 11.45 38.27
C PRO A 838 8.68 12.26 38.99
N SER A 839 7.76 12.92 38.26
CA SER A 839 6.73 13.78 38.84
C SER A 839 5.65 13.01 39.59
N VAL A 840 5.26 11.83 39.07
CA VAL A 840 4.36 10.89 39.76
C VAL A 840 5.06 10.26 40.95
N ILE A 841 6.34 9.88 40.84
CA ILE A 841 7.12 9.34 41.97
C ILE A 841 7.23 10.38 43.09
N ASN A 842 7.54 11.64 42.76
CA ASN A 842 7.69 12.70 43.75
C ASN A 842 6.34 13.07 44.40
N GLY A 843 5.25 13.11 43.63
CA GLY A 843 3.89 13.34 44.14
C GLY A 843 3.40 12.21 45.06
N VAL A 844 3.66 10.95 44.69
CA VAL A 844 3.35 9.77 45.54
C VAL A 844 4.21 9.77 46.80
N ALA A 845 5.51 10.07 46.71
CA ALA A 845 6.40 10.14 47.87
C ALA A 845 5.99 11.25 48.83
N THR A 846 5.69 12.45 48.32
CA THR A 846 5.26 13.60 49.15
C THR A 846 3.90 13.34 49.79
N GLY A 847 2.94 12.78 49.05
CA GLY A 847 1.61 12.43 49.56
C GLY A 847 1.62 11.30 50.59
N ALA A 848 2.52 10.32 50.42
CA ALA A 848 2.73 9.25 51.41
C ALA A 848 3.43 9.77 52.68
N PHE A 849 4.41 10.66 52.54
CA PHE A 849 5.15 11.24 53.67
C PHE A 849 4.28 12.16 54.53
N ASN A 850 3.42 12.96 53.90
CA ASN A 850 2.53 13.91 54.58
C ASN A 850 1.12 13.35 54.86
N MET A 851 0.85 12.08 54.51
CA MET A 851 -0.48 11.43 54.60
C MET A 851 -1.62 12.29 54.00
N SER A 852 -1.33 13.00 52.90
CA SER A 852 -2.22 14.00 52.33
C SER A 852 -2.25 13.89 50.81
N TRP A 853 -3.41 13.49 50.28
CA TRP A 853 -3.65 13.42 48.84
C TRP A 853 -3.54 14.79 48.16
N ARG A 854 -3.97 15.85 48.88
CA ARG A 854 -3.92 17.23 48.41
C ARG A 854 -2.48 17.73 48.24
N ASP A 855 -1.58 17.37 49.16
CA ASP A 855 -0.16 17.75 49.06
C ASP A 855 0.56 16.97 47.96
N GLY A 856 0.17 15.71 47.71
CA GLY A 856 0.63 14.94 46.56
C GLY A 856 0.25 15.58 45.21
N ILE A 857 -1.00 16.03 45.06
CA ILE A 857 -1.48 16.73 43.85
C ILE A 857 -0.78 18.08 43.68
N ASN A 858 -0.66 18.88 44.75
CA ASN A 858 0.02 20.18 44.71
C ASN A 858 1.50 20.03 44.29
N SER A 859 2.20 19.02 44.83
CA SER A 859 3.59 18.71 44.46
C SER A 859 3.72 18.26 43.01
N MET A 860 2.79 17.43 42.53
CA MET A 860 2.75 16.97 41.14
C MET A 860 2.49 18.14 40.17
N MET A 861 1.53 19.02 40.46
CA MET A 861 1.17 20.16 39.62
C MET A 861 2.35 21.13 39.45
N ALA A 862 3.03 21.48 40.54
CA ALA A 862 4.22 22.33 40.49
C ALA A 862 5.38 21.69 39.71
N THR A 863 5.66 20.41 39.95
CA THR A 863 6.77 19.69 39.31
C THR A 863 6.54 19.49 37.81
N VAL A 864 5.32 19.10 37.41
CA VAL A 864 4.94 18.93 35.99
C VAL A 864 5.01 20.26 35.25
N GLY A 865 4.54 21.36 35.85
CA GLY A 865 4.64 22.70 35.27
C GLY A 865 6.10 23.15 35.09
N ASP A 866 6.95 23.00 36.11
CA ASP A 866 8.36 23.39 36.05
C ASP A 866 9.14 22.62 34.97
N LEU A 867 8.90 21.31 34.87
CA LEU A 867 9.64 20.39 33.99
C LEU A 867 9.21 20.51 32.53
N VAL A 868 7.91 20.62 32.25
CA VAL A 868 7.38 20.74 30.88
C VAL A 868 7.76 22.08 30.27
N ILE A 869 7.70 23.17 31.03
CA ILE A 869 8.07 24.52 30.55
C ILE A 869 9.57 24.63 30.28
N ALA A 870 10.41 24.09 31.17
CA ALA A 870 11.86 24.04 30.96
C ALA A 870 12.24 23.20 29.73
N MET A 871 11.64 22.01 29.56
CA MET A 871 11.90 21.17 28.38
C MET A 871 11.28 21.73 27.09
N ALA A 872 10.21 22.52 27.20
CA ALA A 872 9.64 23.28 26.10
C ALA A 872 10.51 24.49 25.70
N GLY A 873 11.55 24.82 26.48
CA GLY A 873 12.42 25.97 26.22
C GLY A 873 11.62 27.28 26.27
N ILE A 874 10.53 27.31 27.04
CA ILE A 874 9.64 28.46 27.15
C ILE A 874 10.13 29.31 28.33
N GLU A 875 10.62 30.51 28.02
CA GLU A 875 10.84 31.55 29.02
C GLU A 875 9.55 32.37 29.19
N MET A 876 9.13 32.58 30.43
CA MET A 876 7.92 33.35 30.74
C MET A 876 8.26 34.70 31.34
N ALA A 877 7.64 35.76 30.82
CA ALA A 877 7.60 37.07 31.47
C ALA A 877 6.20 37.27 32.07
N VAL A 878 6.09 37.27 33.40
CA VAL A 878 4.81 37.39 34.10
C VAL A 878 4.67 38.81 34.65
N LYS A 879 3.59 39.50 34.29
CA LYS A 879 3.25 40.83 34.82
C LYS A 879 2.04 40.71 35.75
N GLY A 880 2.14 41.25 36.95
CA GLY A 880 1.05 41.21 37.93
C GLY A 880 0.93 39.87 38.67
N GLU A 881 2.05 39.17 38.91
CA GLU A 881 2.09 37.86 39.56
C GLU A 881 1.43 37.86 40.95
N GLU A 882 1.49 38.99 41.66
CA GLU A 882 0.85 39.20 42.96
C GLU A 882 -0.66 38.94 42.96
N ASN A 883 -1.33 39.09 41.81
CA ASN A 883 -2.76 38.85 41.65
C ASN A 883 -3.13 37.35 41.67
N LEU A 884 -2.17 36.45 41.43
CA LEU A 884 -2.40 35.00 41.51
C LEU A 884 -2.62 34.51 42.95
N TRP A 885 -2.18 35.30 43.94
CA TRP A 885 -2.06 34.89 45.34
C TRP A 885 -2.74 35.83 46.33
N SER A 886 -2.91 37.12 45.99
CA SER A 886 -3.45 38.12 46.91
C SER A 886 -4.91 37.87 47.34
N HIS A 887 -5.72 37.26 46.47
CA HIS A 887 -7.14 37.01 46.72
C HIS A 887 -7.49 35.58 46.29
N ARG A 888 -7.67 34.66 47.26
CA ARG A 888 -8.22 33.31 47.04
C ARG A 888 -9.30 33.03 48.09
N PRO A 889 -10.43 32.37 47.74
CA PRO A 889 -10.72 31.68 46.47
C PRO A 889 -10.93 32.63 45.29
N ALA A 890 -10.44 32.24 44.11
CA ALA A 890 -10.57 32.99 42.86
C ALA A 890 -10.81 32.04 41.68
N VAL A 891 -11.46 32.54 40.63
CA VAL A 891 -11.65 31.81 39.36
C VAL A 891 -10.64 32.32 38.35
N PHE A 892 -9.69 31.46 37.97
CA PHE A 892 -8.69 31.77 36.95
C PHE A 892 -9.22 31.39 35.56
N ILE A 893 -9.38 32.38 34.70
CA ILE A 893 -9.81 32.20 33.30
C ILE A 893 -8.61 32.50 32.42
N PHE A 894 -8.23 31.56 31.56
CA PHE A 894 -7.14 31.75 30.60
C PHE A 894 -7.61 31.41 29.18
N ASN A 895 -6.98 32.03 28.20
CA ASN A 895 -7.25 31.81 26.79
C ASN A 895 -6.53 30.54 26.32
N HIS A 896 -7.26 29.51 25.90
CA HIS A 896 -6.72 28.21 25.52
C HIS A 896 -6.48 28.15 24.00
N GLN A 897 -5.29 28.55 23.55
CA GLN A 897 -4.84 28.53 22.16
C GLN A 897 -3.95 27.32 21.82
N SER A 898 -3.38 26.64 22.82
CA SER A 898 -2.49 25.50 22.63
C SER A 898 -2.62 24.44 23.73
N ASN A 899 -2.15 23.21 23.44
CA ASN A 899 -2.08 22.14 24.46
C ASN A 899 -1.04 22.42 25.57
N VAL A 900 -0.19 23.44 25.42
CA VAL A 900 0.83 23.83 26.40
C VAL A 900 0.26 24.75 27.50
N ASP A 901 -0.87 25.41 27.23
CA ASP A 901 -1.46 26.44 28.09
C ASP A 901 -1.85 25.89 29.47
N LEU A 902 -2.21 24.61 29.54
CA LEU A 902 -2.51 23.93 30.80
C LEU A 902 -1.26 23.76 31.68
N PHE A 903 -0.09 23.53 31.07
CA PHE A 903 1.18 23.41 31.80
C PHE A 903 1.71 24.78 32.22
N LEU A 904 1.45 25.83 31.43
CA LEU A 904 1.67 27.22 31.82
C LEU A 904 0.80 27.60 33.03
N ALA A 905 -0.48 27.21 33.02
CA ALA A 905 -1.37 27.41 34.16
C ALA A 905 -0.89 26.65 35.41
N ALA A 906 -0.44 25.40 35.27
CA ALA A 906 0.14 24.62 36.37
C ALA A 906 1.42 25.27 36.93
N LYS A 907 2.28 25.82 36.07
CA LYS A 907 3.51 26.55 36.43
C LYS A 907 3.22 27.85 37.21
N LEU A 908 2.15 28.57 36.84
CA LEU A 908 1.76 29.84 37.46
C LEU A 908 0.95 29.66 38.76
N ILE A 909 -0.05 28.77 38.74
CA ILE A 909 -1.01 28.61 39.84
C ILE A 909 -0.44 27.71 40.94
N ARG A 910 0.44 26.77 40.59
CA ARG A 910 1.27 25.86 41.42
C ARG A 910 0.55 24.94 42.41
N LYS A 911 -0.40 25.44 43.21
CA LYS A 911 -1.09 24.70 44.28
C LYS A 911 -2.50 25.25 44.52
N ASP A 912 -3.32 24.46 45.23
CA ASP A 912 -4.64 24.84 45.73
C ASP A 912 -5.60 25.33 44.64
N ALA A 913 -5.61 24.61 43.51
CA ALA A 913 -6.47 24.87 42.38
C ALA A 913 -7.06 23.58 41.82
N VAL A 914 -8.28 23.68 41.29
CA VAL A 914 -9.00 22.59 40.64
C VAL A 914 -9.40 23.07 39.25
N GLY A 915 -9.10 22.26 38.23
CA GLY A 915 -9.49 22.56 36.85
C GLY A 915 -10.97 22.28 36.63
N ILE A 916 -11.70 23.26 36.08
CA ILE A 916 -13.06 23.06 35.57
C ILE A 916 -12.98 22.93 34.06
N ALA A 917 -13.38 21.78 33.55
CA ALA A 917 -13.24 21.40 32.15
C ALA A 917 -14.47 20.63 31.67
N LYS A 918 -14.67 20.53 30.35
CA LYS A 918 -15.76 19.71 29.80
C LYS A 918 -15.55 18.24 30.20
N GLN A 919 -16.64 17.51 30.44
CA GLN A 919 -16.64 16.15 31.00
C GLN A 919 -15.75 15.16 30.22
N GLU A 920 -15.54 15.41 28.93
CA GLU A 920 -14.71 14.63 28.01
C GLU A 920 -13.21 14.66 28.37
N LEU A 921 -12.74 15.71 29.06
CA LEU A 921 -11.34 15.86 29.49
C LEU A 921 -10.97 14.94 30.67
N ARG A 922 -11.97 14.43 31.41
CA ARG A 922 -11.79 13.42 32.46
C ARG A 922 -11.16 12.12 31.94
N TYR A 923 -11.24 11.87 30.64
CA TYR A 923 -10.80 10.63 30.01
C TYR A 923 -9.42 10.74 29.33
N MET A 924 -8.75 11.90 29.42
CA MET A 924 -7.37 12.07 28.96
C MET A 924 -6.38 11.51 30.01
N PRO A 925 -5.36 10.71 29.60
CA PRO A 925 -4.35 10.22 30.53
C PRO A 925 -3.62 11.40 31.19
N ILE A 926 -3.35 11.30 32.50
CA ILE A 926 -2.68 12.31 33.35
C ILE A 926 -3.50 13.57 33.61
N ILE A 927 -4.03 14.20 32.58
CA ILE A 927 -4.86 15.43 32.67
C ILE A 927 -6.14 15.15 33.46
N GLY A 928 -6.79 14.02 33.22
CA GLY A 928 -7.98 13.62 33.97
C GLY A 928 -7.69 13.32 35.44
N GLN A 929 -6.46 12.90 35.80
CA GLN A 929 -6.05 12.63 37.18
C GLN A 929 -5.60 13.88 37.94
N LEU A 930 -5.08 14.90 37.25
CA LEU A 930 -4.73 16.20 37.82
C LEU A 930 -5.97 17.07 38.11
N MET A 931 -7.12 16.75 37.50
CA MET A 931 -8.38 17.49 37.61
C MET A 931 -9.44 16.81 38.50
N THR A 932 -9.15 15.65 39.08
CA THR A 932 -10.01 14.89 40.02
C THR A 932 -9.32 14.68 41.34
#